data_AF-A0AA38W1T2-F1
#
_entry.id   AF-A0AA38W1T2-F1
#
_cell.length_a   1.000
_cell.length_b   1.000
_cell.length_c   1.000
_cell.angle_alpha   90.00
_cell.angle_beta   90.00
_cell.angle_gamma   90.00
#
_symmetry.space_group_name_H-M   'P 1'
#
loop_
_entity.id
_entity.type
_entity.pdbx_description
1 polymer ?
#
loop_
_entity_poly.entity_id
_entity_poly.type
_entity_poly.pdbx_seq_one_letter_code
_entity_poly.pdbx_strand_id
1 'polypeptide(L)'
;MAKKLVKYSVVDAFTDTAFKGNPAAVCLLEDIQRDDKWLQLVATEFNLSETCYLTPIVDHGSENPRFHLRWFTPVAEVELCGHATLAASHFLFNSGTVNSNTIEFSTLSGILTAQRVPDSSIKTNSSDNENGDETENSSYIELNFPVVPVLDFNDLTLSAISEILNGVSVVDLKKIATGDILVVLPSGKEVAEFKPQFDKIKNFPYEGIVITGLAANGSGFDFSSRCFFPKYGIDEDPVTGSTHCALVAYWHEKLGKCDFVAYQASPRGGTLYLHLDTKNQRVLLRGKATIVMEGSLLRRIIGRYEHYEMSRNKTSCCSYLLLGSFFSFFHNVSSEKERFLEIKRRRNAFSLVLWLCFLIWGDVTKSFTRFSKQGGEGWAAEEVCAKMAKKLVKYSVVDAFTDMAFKGNPAAVCWLEDVQRDDKWLQLVATEFNISETCYLIPIVDHGSENPRFQLRWFTPVAEVELCGHATLAASHFLFHSGLVNSNTIEFSTLSGILTAQKVPDSRIKDSSNSENGEAENSFYIELNFPVVPVSDFNDLTFSAISEILNGVSVVDVKKMASDDILVVLPSGKEVEEFKPQIDKIKKSPGRGIVITGLAPNGSGFDFYSRFFCPKYGIDEDPVCGSAHCALAAYWHEKLGKCDFVAYQASPRSGTLYVHLDTKNQRVLLRGPNPVECATKTRPLIASQVRRQSFAQIELVVFKGNPQSKGKYCKKAEST
;
A
#
# COMPACT_ATOMS: atom_id res chain seq x y z
N MET A 1 12.11 -24.94 15.54
CA MET A 1 10.78 -24.32 15.36
C MET A 1 10.85 -23.38 14.17
N ALA A 2 10.03 -23.59 13.14
CA ALA A 2 9.87 -22.61 12.07
C ALA A 2 9.38 -21.30 12.70
N LYS A 3 10.14 -20.23 12.52
CA LYS A 3 9.88 -18.94 13.16
C LYS A 3 8.77 -18.24 12.37
N LYS A 4 7.62 -17.99 13.02
CA LYS A 4 6.43 -17.35 12.44
C LYS A 4 6.78 -15.98 11.84
N LEU A 5 6.28 -15.72 10.63
CA LEU A 5 6.39 -14.41 9.98
C LEU A 5 5.47 -13.40 10.67
N VAL A 6 5.84 -12.12 10.64
CA VAL A 6 4.97 -11.04 11.14
C VAL A 6 3.96 -10.72 10.05
N LYS A 7 2.68 -11.01 10.28
CA LYS A 7 1.60 -10.63 9.37
C LYS A 7 1.36 -9.13 9.48
N TYR A 8 1.04 -8.50 8.36
CA TYR A 8 0.61 -7.12 8.36
C TYR A 8 -0.52 -6.86 7.37
N SER A 9 -1.24 -5.77 7.59
CA SER A 9 -2.15 -5.17 6.62
C SER A 9 -1.92 -3.67 6.54
N VAL A 10 -2.05 -3.09 5.35
CA VAL A 10 -2.21 -1.63 5.19
C VAL A 10 -3.70 -1.34 5.11
N VAL A 11 -4.18 -0.48 6.00
CA VAL A 11 -5.60 -0.21 6.19
C VAL A 11 -5.85 1.28 6.09
N ASP A 12 -6.78 1.66 5.22
CA ASP A 12 -7.29 3.02 5.13
C ASP A 12 -8.38 3.23 6.18
N ALA A 13 -8.12 4.07 7.18
CA ALA A 13 -9.07 4.44 8.21
C ALA A 13 -9.90 5.68 7.81
N PHE A 14 -11.12 5.79 8.35
CA PHE A 14 -12.09 6.85 8.07
C PHE A 14 -12.63 6.89 6.64
N THR A 15 -12.67 5.72 5.99
CA THR A 15 -13.21 5.54 4.64
C THR A 15 -13.64 4.08 4.43
N ASP A 16 -14.56 3.84 3.50
CA ASP A 16 -14.85 2.51 2.93
C ASP A 16 -14.28 2.34 1.52
N THR A 17 -13.67 3.41 0.98
CA THR A 17 -13.08 3.46 -0.34
C THR A 17 -11.56 3.48 -0.23
N ALA A 18 -10.89 2.54 -0.90
CA ALA A 18 -9.43 2.47 -0.93
C ALA A 18 -8.82 3.74 -1.56
N PHE A 19 -7.60 4.07 -1.13
CA PHE A 19 -6.84 5.26 -1.52
C PHE A 19 -7.46 6.58 -1.01
N LYS A 20 -8.34 6.50 -0.01
CA LYS A 20 -8.91 7.64 0.72
C LYS A 20 -8.64 7.46 2.21
N GLY A 21 -9.11 8.38 3.05
CA GLY A 21 -8.89 8.29 4.48
C GLY A 21 -7.41 8.37 4.84
N ASN A 22 -7.04 7.76 5.96
CA ASN A 22 -5.67 7.77 6.45
C ASN A 22 -5.08 6.35 6.51
N PRO A 23 -4.04 6.05 5.72
CA PRO A 23 -3.44 4.73 5.70
C PRO A 23 -2.58 4.49 6.94
N ALA A 24 -2.71 3.29 7.51
CA ALA A 24 -1.83 2.80 8.56
C ALA A 24 -1.41 1.35 8.29
N ALA A 25 -0.14 1.03 8.54
CA ALA A 25 0.33 -0.35 8.55
C ALA A 25 0.05 -0.97 9.92
N VAL A 26 -0.65 -2.11 9.96
CA VAL A 26 -0.99 -2.86 11.17
C VAL A 26 -0.20 -4.15 11.19
N CYS A 27 0.71 -4.31 12.15
CA CYS A 27 1.56 -5.49 12.31
C CYS A 27 1.14 -6.32 13.53
N LEU A 28 0.91 -7.63 13.34
CA LEU A 28 0.56 -8.55 14.43
C LEU A 28 1.79 -9.35 14.91
N LEU A 29 2.22 -9.06 16.14
CA LEU A 29 3.36 -9.69 16.82
C LEU A 29 2.85 -10.83 17.72
N GLU A 30 2.49 -11.97 17.12
CA GLU A 30 1.82 -13.07 17.82
C GLU A 30 2.67 -13.70 18.95
N ASP A 31 4.01 -13.83 18.78
CA ASP A 31 4.86 -14.61 19.71
C ASP A 31 6.29 -14.05 19.90
N ILE A 32 6.58 -12.83 19.42
CA ILE A 32 7.95 -12.30 19.39
C ILE A 32 7.96 -10.84 19.83
N GLN A 33 8.62 -10.58 20.96
CA GLN A 33 9.00 -9.21 21.29
C GLN A 33 10.04 -8.70 20.31
N ARG A 34 9.80 -7.51 19.78
CA ARG A 34 10.72 -6.75 18.93
C ARG A 34 11.20 -5.55 19.73
N ASP A 35 12.48 -5.26 19.63
CA ASP A 35 13.04 -4.05 20.23
C ASP A 35 12.56 -2.80 19.49
N ASP A 36 12.66 -1.66 20.16
CA ASP A 36 12.19 -0.37 19.64
C ASP A 36 12.92 0.02 18.36
N LYS A 37 14.19 -0.38 18.22
CA LYS A 37 14.98 -0.13 17.01
C LYS A 37 14.37 -0.84 15.81
N TRP A 38 13.96 -2.10 15.96
CA TRP A 38 13.31 -2.86 14.89
C TRP A 38 11.94 -2.30 14.56
N LEU A 39 11.13 -1.93 15.57
CA LEU A 39 9.83 -1.31 15.37
C LEU A 39 9.95 0.02 14.62
N GLN A 40 10.95 0.83 14.97
CA GLN A 40 11.23 2.08 14.27
C GLN A 40 11.67 1.82 12.82
N LEU A 41 12.58 0.87 12.59
CA LEU A 41 13.04 0.53 11.23
C LEU A 41 11.90 0.06 10.32
N VAL A 42 10.98 -0.77 10.84
CA VAL A 42 9.82 -1.22 10.07
C VAL A 42 8.84 -0.07 9.81
N ALA A 43 8.65 0.84 10.77
CA ALA A 43 7.82 2.02 10.55
C ALA A 43 8.43 2.95 9.49
N THR A 44 9.74 3.15 9.53
CA THR A 44 10.49 3.87 8.48
C THR A 44 10.39 3.16 7.12
N GLU A 45 10.40 1.83 7.10
CA GLU A 45 10.29 1.03 5.86
C GLU A 45 8.91 1.15 5.20
N PHE A 46 7.82 1.14 5.98
CA PHE A 46 6.48 1.37 5.45
C PHE A 46 6.27 2.82 4.99
N ASN A 47 6.94 3.76 5.66
CA ASN A 47 6.86 5.20 5.35
C ASN A 47 5.42 5.73 5.24
N LEU A 48 4.49 5.18 6.02
CA LEU A 48 3.11 5.68 6.15
C LEU A 48 3.00 6.67 7.31
N SER A 49 1.82 7.28 7.49
CA SER A 49 1.55 8.15 8.66
C SER A 49 1.96 7.45 9.95
N GLU A 50 1.44 6.22 10.15
CA GLU A 50 1.78 5.39 11.29
C GLU A 50 1.85 3.90 10.93
N THR A 51 2.80 3.23 11.56
CA THR A 51 2.80 1.78 11.71
C THR A 51 2.45 1.42 13.14
N CYS A 52 1.43 0.58 13.33
CA CYS A 52 1.01 0.12 14.64
C CYS A 52 1.30 -1.37 14.85
N TYR A 53 1.65 -1.70 16.09
CA TYR A 53 2.11 -3.03 16.48
C TYR A 53 1.19 -3.61 17.55
N LEU A 54 0.61 -4.76 17.25
CA LEU A 54 -0.32 -5.49 18.11
C LEU A 54 0.37 -6.70 18.72
N THR A 55 0.39 -6.78 20.05
CA THR A 55 0.81 -8.00 20.77
C THR A 55 -0.36 -8.52 21.60
N PRO A 56 -0.86 -9.75 21.38
CA PRO A 56 -1.94 -10.30 22.19
C PRO A 56 -1.58 -10.35 23.68
N ILE A 57 -2.52 -9.99 24.55
CA ILE A 57 -2.41 -10.16 26.00
C ILE A 57 -3.28 -11.34 26.39
N VAL A 58 -2.66 -12.39 26.95
CA VAL A 58 -3.40 -13.53 27.48
C VAL A 58 -3.88 -13.17 28.89
N ASP A 59 -5.15 -12.77 28.99
CA ASP A 59 -5.82 -12.47 30.26
C ASP A 59 -7.06 -13.36 30.40
N HIS A 60 -6.96 -14.41 31.23
CA HIS A 60 -8.03 -15.38 31.45
C HIS A 60 -9.23 -14.81 32.25
N GLY A 61 -9.12 -13.58 32.78
CA GLY A 61 -10.17 -12.93 33.56
C GLY A 61 -10.93 -11.81 32.84
N SER A 62 -10.50 -11.41 31.64
CA SER A 62 -11.14 -10.34 30.86
C SER A 62 -12.25 -10.87 29.95
N GLU A 63 -13.43 -10.23 29.97
CA GLU A 63 -14.53 -10.55 29.04
C GLU A 63 -14.18 -10.17 27.59
N ASN A 64 -13.30 -9.18 27.40
CA ASN A 64 -12.88 -8.68 26.10
C ASN A 64 -11.44 -9.10 25.76
N PRO A 65 -11.14 -9.39 24.48
CA PRO A 65 -9.78 -9.62 24.03
C PRO A 65 -8.94 -8.36 24.19
N ARG A 66 -7.72 -8.54 24.70
CA ARG A 66 -6.77 -7.48 25.03
C ARG A 66 -5.50 -7.58 24.19
N PHE A 67 -4.98 -6.42 23.79
CA PHE A 67 -3.72 -6.32 23.05
C PHE A 67 -2.88 -5.16 23.59
N HIS A 68 -1.56 -5.32 23.61
CA HIS A 68 -0.68 -4.16 23.62
C HIS A 68 -0.71 -3.52 22.23
N LEU A 69 -0.88 -2.20 22.18
CA LEU A 69 -0.86 -1.41 20.96
C LEU A 69 0.14 -0.27 21.10
N ARG A 70 1.08 -0.21 20.16
CA ARG A 70 2.08 0.86 20.03
C ARG A 70 2.00 1.45 18.63
N TRP A 71 2.34 2.72 18.47
CA TRP A 71 2.31 3.43 17.19
C TRP A 71 3.62 4.14 16.93
N PHE A 72 4.14 3.97 15.74
CA PHE A 72 5.39 4.59 15.31
C PHE A 72 5.12 5.34 14.01
N THR A 73 5.50 6.61 13.99
CA THR A 73 5.73 7.34 12.74
C THR A 73 7.05 6.85 12.12
N PRO A 74 7.42 7.30 10.91
CA PRO A 74 8.71 6.96 10.32
C PRO A 74 9.92 7.43 11.15
N VAL A 75 9.75 8.32 12.14
CA VAL A 75 10.85 8.91 12.92
C VAL A 75 10.77 8.70 14.43
N ALA A 76 9.59 8.43 15.01
CA ALA A 76 9.44 8.26 16.46
C ALA A 76 8.18 7.45 16.85
N GLU A 77 8.18 6.93 18.08
CA GLU A 77 6.97 6.42 18.74
C GLU A 77 6.07 7.58 19.19
N VAL A 78 4.75 7.42 19.06
CA VAL A 78 3.75 8.38 19.55
C VAL A 78 2.85 7.76 20.60
N GLU A 79 2.40 8.56 21.57
CA GLU A 79 1.64 8.06 22.73
C GLU A 79 0.18 7.75 22.42
N LEU A 80 -0.39 8.35 21.37
CA LEU A 80 -1.79 8.21 20.98
C LEU A 80 -2.00 8.47 19.48
N CYS A 81 -2.66 7.54 18.78
CA CYS A 81 -3.05 7.73 17.39
C CYS A 81 -4.44 7.18 17.09
N GLY A 82 -5.36 8.05 16.65
CA GLY A 82 -6.77 7.68 16.41
C GLY A 82 -6.97 6.77 15.20
N HIS A 83 -6.49 7.20 14.02
CA HIS A 83 -6.74 6.47 12.76
C HIS A 83 -6.05 5.09 12.76
N ALA A 84 -4.83 4.98 13.29
CA ALA A 84 -4.11 3.72 13.37
C ALA A 84 -4.72 2.76 14.41
N THR A 85 -5.37 3.28 15.46
CA THR A 85 -6.20 2.46 16.37
C THR A 85 -7.45 1.93 15.67
N LEU A 86 -8.10 2.75 14.85
CA LEU A 86 -9.25 2.34 14.04
C LEU A 86 -8.83 1.25 13.04
N ALA A 87 -7.72 1.45 12.35
CA ALA A 87 -7.11 0.48 11.45
C ALA A 87 -6.77 -0.85 12.16
N ALA A 88 -6.13 -0.79 13.33
CA ALA A 88 -5.82 -1.97 14.15
C ALA A 88 -7.08 -2.75 14.55
N SER A 89 -8.12 -2.02 14.94
CA SER A 89 -9.42 -2.59 15.29
C SER A 89 -10.05 -3.29 14.09
N HIS A 90 -10.06 -2.63 12.93
CA HIS A 90 -10.59 -3.20 11.68
C HIS A 90 -9.85 -4.47 11.28
N PHE A 91 -8.52 -4.44 11.34
CA PHE A 91 -7.67 -5.60 11.10
C PHE A 91 -8.05 -6.77 12.01
N LEU A 92 -8.11 -6.56 13.33
CA LEU A 92 -8.44 -7.61 14.29
C LEU A 92 -9.85 -8.16 14.07
N PHE A 93 -10.82 -7.27 13.83
CA PHE A 93 -12.20 -7.61 13.56
C PHE A 93 -12.40 -8.43 12.28
N ASN A 94 -11.57 -8.20 11.25
CA ASN A 94 -11.64 -8.90 9.97
C ASN A 94 -10.72 -10.14 9.92
N SER A 95 -9.70 -10.22 10.78
CA SER A 95 -8.75 -11.34 10.81
C SER A 95 -9.35 -12.67 11.30
N GLY A 96 -10.52 -12.63 11.94
CA GLY A 96 -11.11 -13.79 12.62
C GLY A 96 -10.43 -14.13 13.96
N THR A 97 -9.49 -13.31 14.43
CA THR A 97 -8.79 -13.49 15.71
C THR A 97 -9.66 -13.11 16.91
N VAL A 98 -10.65 -12.24 16.70
CA VAL A 98 -11.53 -11.69 17.75
C VAL A 98 -12.99 -12.07 17.47
N ASN A 99 -13.61 -12.75 18.43
CA ASN A 99 -15.03 -13.13 18.43
C ASN A 99 -15.92 -12.19 19.29
N SER A 100 -15.35 -11.10 19.82
CA SER A 100 -16.07 -10.06 20.57
C SER A 100 -16.38 -8.85 19.67
N ASN A 101 -17.42 -8.10 20.03
CA ASN A 101 -17.69 -6.79 19.43
C ASN A 101 -16.82 -5.68 20.00
N THR A 102 -16.08 -5.94 21.09
CA THR A 102 -15.24 -4.96 21.78
C THR A 102 -13.80 -5.48 21.87
N ILE A 103 -12.83 -4.59 21.65
CA ILE A 103 -11.40 -4.83 21.83
C ILE A 103 -10.85 -3.81 22.81
N GLU A 104 -9.97 -4.26 23.70
CA GLU A 104 -9.24 -3.40 24.64
C GLU A 104 -7.75 -3.33 24.25
N PHE A 105 -7.22 -2.11 24.18
CA PHE A 105 -5.82 -1.85 23.87
C PHE A 105 -5.12 -1.25 25.08
N SER A 106 -4.07 -1.90 25.56
CA SER A 106 -3.14 -1.35 26.54
C SER A 106 -2.07 -0.55 25.81
N THR A 107 -2.03 0.76 26.05
CA THR A 107 -1.16 1.71 25.32
C THR A 107 -0.41 2.61 26.31
N LEU A 108 0.51 3.46 25.83
CA LEU A 108 1.18 4.45 26.68
C LEU A 108 0.19 5.48 27.27
N SER A 109 -0.91 5.73 26.58
CA SER A 109 -2.00 6.62 27.03
C SER A 109 -3.04 5.91 27.91
N GLY A 110 -2.76 4.70 28.40
CA GLY A 110 -3.69 3.88 29.17
C GLY A 110 -4.54 2.94 28.31
N ILE A 111 -5.71 2.55 28.82
CA ILE A 111 -6.59 1.59 28.13
C ILE A 111 -7.50 2.34 27.15
N LEU A 112 -7.47 1.92 25.89
CA LEU A 112 -8.41 2.36 24.85
C LEU A 112 -9.37 1.23 24.50
N THR A 113 -10.61 1.58 24.15
CA THR A 113 -11.64 0.61 23.75
C THR A 113 -12.09 0.89 22.32
N ALA A 114 -12.20 -0.16 21.51
CA ALA A 114 -12.80 -0.11 20.20
C ALA A 114 -13.99 -1.06 20.11
N GLN A 115 -15.11 -0.58 19.57
CA GLN A 115 -16.34 -1.36 19.47
C GLN A 115 -16.89 -1.37 18.04
N ARG A 116 -17.37 -2.51 17.55
CA ARG A 116 -18.22 -2.56 16.35
C ARG A 116 -19.63 -2.09 16.71
N VAL A 117 -20.11 -1.08 16.02
CA VAL A 117 -21.45 -0.54 16.19
C VAL A 117 -22.22 -0.59 14.86
N PRO A 118 -23.54 -0.92 14.89
CA PRO A 118 -24.34 -1.01 13.68
C PRO A 118 -24.55 0.38 13.05
N ASP A 119 -24.77 0.44 11.74
CA ASP A 119 -24.99 1.72 11.04
C ASP A 119 -26.17 2.53 11.60
N SER A 120 -27.22 1.85 12.11
CA SER A 120 -28.37 2.49 12.76
C SER A 120 -28.03 3.27 14.04
N SER A 121 -26.83 3.09 14.59
CA SER A 121 -26.35 3.85 15.75
C SER A 121 -25.97 5.30 15.42
N ILE A 122 -25.81 5.64 14.13
CA ILE A 122 -25.50 7.00 13.70
C ILE A 122 -26.79 7.77 13.45
N LYS A 123 -27.05 8.78 14.27
CA LYS A 123 -28.14 9.74 14.06
C LYS A 123 -27.70 10.80 13.06
N THR A 124 -27.93 10.59 11.76
CA THR A 124 -27.76 11.65 10.76
C THR A 124 -29.04 12.47 10.62
N ASN A 125 -28.92 13.77 10.38
CA ASN A 125 -30.05 14.68 10.13
C ASN A 125 -30.62 14.58 8.70
N SER A 126 -30.25 13.54 7.93
CA SER A 126 -30.67 13.33 6.56
C SER A 126 -31.87 12.37 6.48
N SER A 127 -33.00 12.89 6.00
CA SER A 127 -34.25 12.18 5.73
C SER A 127 -34.21 11.31 4.46
N ASP A 128 -33.05 10.73 4.12
CA ASP A 128 -32.86 10.03 2.83
C ASP A 128 -32.86 8.49 2.94
N ASN A 129 -33.18 7.93 4.11
CA ASN A 129 -33.27 6.48 4.29
C ASN A 129 -34.74 5.98 4.27
N GLU A 130 -35.50 6.30 3.22
CA GLU A 130 -36.80 5.64 2.95
C GLU A 130 -36.70 4.48 1.94
N ASN A 131 -35.51 4.13 1.46
CA ASN A 131 -35.29 2.89 0.70
C ASN A 131 -34.42 1.93 1.51
N GLY A 132 -35.07 1.22 2.43
CA GLY A 132 -34.49 0.12 3.18
C GLY A 132 -34.15 -1.05 2.25
N ASP A 133 -32.92 -1.04 1.73
CA ASP A 133 -32.23 -2.27 1.38
C ASP A 133 -31.38 -2.63 2.61
N GLU A 134 -31.93 -3.48 3.49
CA GLU A 134 -31.21 -4.08 4.62
C GLU A 134 -30.08 -4.95 4.06
N THR A 135 -28.98 -4.30 3.71
CA THR A 135 -27.74 -4.96 3.31
C THR A 135 -27.04 -5.41 4.58
N GLU A 136 -26.97 -6.72 4.80
CA GLU A 136 -26.26 -7.32 5.93
C GLU A 136 -24.81 -6.78 6.03
N ASN A 137 -24.47 -6.24 7.21
CA ASN A 137 -23.13 -6.02 7.77
C ASN A 137 -22.25 -4.88 7.21
N SER A 138 -22.76 -3.65 7.05
CA SER A 138 -21.90 -2.48 7.31
C SER A 138 -21.98 -2.09 8.79
N SER A 139 -20.81 -2.01 9.43
CA SER A 139 -20.66 -1.58 10.83
C SER A 139 -19.55 -0.54 10.92
N TYR A 140 -19.75 0.45 11.78
CA TYR A 140 -18.69 1.39 12.13
C TYR A 140 -17.82 0.82 13.24
N ILE A 141 -16.60 1.32 13.34
CA ILE A 141 -15.75 1.13 14.51
C ILE A 141 -15.83 2.41 15.32
N GLU A 142 -16.31 2.30 16.56
CA GLU A 142 -16.33 3.36 17.55
C GLU A 142 -15.10 3.27 18.44
N LEU A 143 -14.37 4.38 18.52
CA LEU A 143 -13.28 4.59 19.46
C LEU A 143 -13.74 5.56 20.55
N ASN A 144 -13.34 5.30 21.78
CA ASN A 144 -13.66 6.14 22.92
C ASN A 144 -12.41 6.89 23.39
N PHE A 145 -12.38 8.21 23.22
CA PHE A 145 -11.25 9.08 23.59
C PHE A 145 -11.64 10.14 24.63
N PRO A 146 -10.69 10.66 25.41
CA PRO A 146 -10.95 11.82 26.26
C PRO A 146 -11.20 13.08 25.43
N VAL A 147 -12.03 13.99 25.93
CA VAL A 147 -12.13 15.35 25.38
C VAL A 147 -10.79 16.06 25.54
N VAL A 148 -10.33 16.74 24.49
CA VAL A 148 -9.11 17.55 24.52
C VAL A 148 -9.49 19.03 24.67
N PRO A 149 -9.02 19.73 25.72
CA PRO A 149 -9.37 21.13 25.92
C PRO A 149 -8.83 22.05 24.81
N VAL A 150 -9.66 23.05 24.45
CA VAL A 150 -9.30 24.17 23.57
C VAL A 150 -9.18 25.42 24.43
N LEU A 151 -8.02 26.07 24.38
CA LEU A 151 -7.63 27.19 25.24
C LEU A 151 -7.53 28.48 24.43
N ASP A 152 -7.69 29.62 25.09
CA ASP A 152 -7.46 30.92 24.48
C ASP A 152 -5.99 31.09 24.07
N PHE A 153 -5.79 31.70 22.90
CA PHE A 153 -4.47 31.96 22.36
C PHE A 153 -4.09 33.43 22.54
N ASN A 154 -3.20 33.71 23.50
CA ASN A 154 -2.78 35.07 23.86
C ASN A 154 -1.26 35.26 23.75
N ASP A 155 -0.63 34.70 22.71
CA ASP A 155 0.82 34.76 22.51
C ASP A 155 1.24 35.86 21.49
N LEU A 156 2.46 36.35 21.64
CA LEU A 156 3.12 37.36 20.78
C LEU A 156 3.41 36.85 19.36
N THR A 157 3.18 35.56 19.07
CA THR A 157 3.46 34.94 17.75
C THR A 157 2.35 35.16 16.70
N LEU A 158 1.41 36.07 16.95
CA LEU A 158 0.33 36.39 16.01
C LEU A 158 0.83 36.80 14.61
N SER A 159 1.95 37.53 14.54
CA SER A 159 2.58 37.92 13.27
C SER A 159 3.04 36.71 12.47
N ALA A 160 3.68 35.74 13.12
CA ALA A 160 4.13 34.50 12.49
C ALA A 160 2.95 33.66 11.96
N ILE A 161 1.84 33.61 12.70
CA ILE A 161 0.61 32.93 12.26
C ILE A 161 0.03 33.63 11.04
N SER A 162 -0.06 34.96 11.05
CA SER A 162 -0.54 35.73 9.89
C SER A 162 0.31 35.50 8.65
N GLU A 163 1.62 35.35 8.81
CA GLU A 163 2.53 35.04 7.71
C GLU A 163 2.33 33.61 7.17
N ILE A 164 2.09 32.63 8.03
CA ILE A 164 1.81 31.23 7.64
C ILE A 164 0.49 31.15 6.88
N LEU A 165 -0.53 31.89 7.34
CA LEU A 165 -1.85 31.91 6.74
C LEU A 165 -1.91 32.70 5.44
N ASN A 166 -0.85 33.44 5.09
CA ASN A 166 -0.67 34.10 3.80
C ASN A 166 -1.88 34.96 3.36
N GLY A 167 -2.42 35.75 4.29
CA GLY A 167 -3.54 36.67 4.02
C GLY A 167 -4.94 36.03 4.06
N VAL A 168 -5.06 34.77 4.48
CA VAL A 168 -6.36 34.14 4.73
C VAL A 168 -7.01 34.76 5.97
N SER A 169 -8.28 35.12 5.85
CA SER A 169 -9.08 35.65 6.95
C SER A 169 -9.22 34.63 8.08
N VAL A 170 -9.05 35.08 9.33
CA VAL A 170 -9.21 34.26 10.53
C VAL A 170 -10.44 34.75 11.31
N VAL A 171 -11.30 33.81 11.69
CA VAL A 171 -12.50 34.05 12.52
C VAL A 171 -12.15 33.93 14.00
N ASP A 172 -11.41 32.91 14.38
CA ASP A 172 -10.99 32.64 15.75
C ASP A 172 -9.63 31.92 15.75
N LEU A 173 -8.89 32.07 16.84
CA LEU A 173 -7.58 31.49 17.02
C LEU A 173 -7.45 30.94 18.45
N LYS A 174 -7.14 29.65 18.56
CA LYS A 174 -7.07 28.93 19.83
C LYS A 174 -5.82 28.06 19.90
N LYS A 175 -5.50 27.60 21.11
CA LYS A 175 -4.49 26.57 21.36
C LYS A 175 -5.16 25.27 21.78
N ILE A 176 -4.81 24.17 21.14
CA ILE A 176 -5.21 22.84 21.60
C ILE A 176 -4.26 22.42 22.72
N ALA A 177 -4.77 21.79 23.78
CA ALA A 177 -3.95 21.37 24.92
C ALA A 177 -2.78 20.42 24.56
N THR A 178 -2.87 19.73 23.42
CA THR A 178 -1.81 18.89 22.84
C THR A 178 -0.61 19.69 22.32
N GLY A 179 -0.73 21.02 22.17
CA GLY A 179 0.34 21.88 21.68
C GLY A 179 0.09 22.46 20.28
N ASP A 180 -0.98 22.05 19.59
CA ASP A 180 -1.33 22.52 18.26
C ASP A 180 -2.03 23.88 18.29
N ILE A 181 -1.92 24.65 17.20
CA ILE A 181 -2.71 25.86 16.99
C ILE A 181 -3.95 25.55 16.16
N LEU A 182 -5.12 25.94 16.69
CA LEU A 182 -6.39 25.84 16.00
C LEU A 182 -6.74 27.20 15.39
N VAL A 183 -6.82 27.24 14.06
CA VAL A 183 -7.21 28.41 13.28
C VAL A 183 -8.60 28.17 12.69
N VAL A 184 -9.54 29.05 13.00
CA VAL A 184 -10.91 28.96 12.49
C VAL A 184 -11.03 29.88 11.29
N LEU A 185 -11.37 29.30 10.13
CA LEU A 185 -11.55 29.98 8.86
C LEU A 185 -13.05 30.27 8.62
N PRO A 186 -13.38 31.21 7.70
CA PRO A 186 -14.77 31.62 7.45
C PRO A 186 -15.70 30.48 7.03
N SER A 187 -15.20 29.51 6.25
CA SER A 187 -15.96 28.32 5.89
C SER A 187 -15.06 27.12 5.56
N GLY A 188 -15.69 25.96 5.41
CA GLY A 188 -15.06 24.73 4.96
C GLY A 188 -14.51 24.82 3.54
N LYS A 189 -14.97 25.79 2.73
CA LYS A 189 -14.39 26.07 1.41
C LYS A 189 -12.97 26.63 1.55
N GLU A 190 -12.77 27.65 2.39
CA GLU A 190 -11.44 28.20 2.64
C GLU A 190 -10.51 27.16 3.26
N VAL A 191 -11.05 26.24 4.08
CA VAL A 191 -10.30 25.09 4.59
C VAL A 191 -9.80 24.20 3.43
N ALA A 192 -10.70 23.77 2.55
CA ALA A 192 -10.36 22.89 1.44
C ALA A 192 -9.37 23.54 0.45
N GLU A 193 -9.53 24.84 0.19
CA GLU A 193 -8.71 25.59 -0.77
C GLU A 193 -7.41 26.16 -0.17
N PHE A 194 -7.19 26.00 1.15
CA PHE A 194 -6.01 26.52 1.84
C PHE A 194 -4.70 25.97 1.24
N LYS A 195 -3.71 26.84 1.06
CA LYS A 195 -2.38 26.47 0.56
C LYS A 195 -1.36 26.60 1.69
N PRO A 196 -0.98 25.49 2.36
CA PRO A 196 -0.07 25.54 3.49
C PRO A 196 1.34 25.95 3.07
N GLN A 197 2.02 26.69 3.94
CA GLN A 197 3.44 27.04 3.81
C GLN A 197 4.26 26.13 4.74
N PHE A 198 4.51 24.88 4.33
CA PHE A 198 5.11 23.84 5.19
C PHE A 198 6.43 24.25 5.82
N ASP A 199 7.34 24.90 5.08
CA ASP A 199 8.62 25.41 5.63
C ASP A 199 8.41 26.33 6.83
N LYS A 200 7.39 27.19 6.78
CA LYS A 200 7.07 28.11 7.88
C LYS A 200 6.41 27.38 9.04
N ILE A 201 5.51 26.43 8.75
CA ILE A 201 4.86 25.60 9.78
C ILE A 201 5.91 24.74 10.50
N LYS A 202 6.90 24.19 9.79
CA LYS A 202 7.99 23.37 10.35
C LYS A 202 8.85 24.15 11.34
N ASN A 203 9.10 25.42 11.05
CA ASN A 203 9.90 26.32 11.90
C ASN A 203 9.08 27.08 12.95
N PHE A 204 7.76 26.86 13.00
CA PHE A 204 6.86 27.51 13.95
C PHE A 204 7.04 26.92 15.37
N PRO A 205 6.96 27.68 16.47
CA PRO A 205 7.24 27.17 17.82
C PRO A 205 6.26 26.11 18.35
N TYR A 206 5.09 25.94 17.74
CA TYR A 206 4.05 24.99 18.16
C TYR A 206 4.11 23.67 17.38
N GLU A 207 3.39 22.64 17.85
CA GLU A 207 3.51 21.27 17.32
C GLU A 207 2.97 21.14 15.88
N GLY A 208 1.81 21.73 15.62
CA GLY A 208 1.18 21.76 14.30
C GLY A 208 0.15 22.87 14.15
N ILE A 209 -0.42 22.96 12.95
CA ILE A 209 -1.54 23.85 12.65
C ILE A 209 -2.75 23.02 12.21
N VAL A 210 -3.86 23.23 12.90
CA VAL A 210 -5.17 22.69 12.56
C VAL A 210 -6.01 23.85 12.05
N ILE A 211 -6.56 23.72 10.84
CA ILE A 211 -7.54 24.66 10.32
C ILE A 211 -8.92 24.03 10.33
N THR A 212 -9.96 24.80 10.67
CA THR A 212 -11.35 24.34 10.64
C THR A 212 -12.31 25.45 10.21
N GLY A 213 -13.47 25.08 9.68
CA GLY A 213 -14.51 26.04 9.27
C GLY A 213 -15.85 25.34 9.09
N LEU A 214 -16.94 26.10 9.18
CA LEU A 214 -18.30 25.58 8.98
C LEU A 214 -18.44 24.99 7.58
N ALA A 215 -18.96 23.77 7.49
CA ALA A 215 -19.21 23.15 6.20
C ALA A 215 -20.34 23.88 5.46
N ALA A 216 -20.34 23.78 4.13
CA ALA A 216 -21.36 24.41 3.32
C ALA A 216 -22.75 23.80 3.61
N ASN A 217 -23.80 24.63 3.62
CA ASN A 217 -25.17 24.17 3.77
C ASN A 217 -25.51 23.12 2.71
N GLY A 218 -26.12 22.00 3.13
CA GLY A 218 -26.47 20.89 2.24
C GLY A 218 -25.30 19.96 1.87
N SER A 219 -24.10 20.17 2.40
CA SER A 219 -22.96 19.26 2.18
C SER A 219 -23.07 17.92 2.92
N GLY A 220 -23.96 17.82 3.92
CA GLY A 220 -24.07 16.67 4.81
C GLY A 220 -23.08 16.67 5.98
N PHE A 221 -22.20 17.67 6.06
CA PHE A 221 -21.23 17.85 7.15
C PHE A 221 -21.57 19.07 8.01
N ASP A 222 -21.18 19.05 9.28
CA ASP A 222 -21.29 20.20 10.19
C ASP A 222 -20.06 21.13 10.07
N PHE A 223 -18.86 20.56 9.95
CA PHE A 223 -17.62 21.31 9.77
C PHE A 223 -16.58 20.54 8.95
N SER A 224 -15.63 21.29 8.39
CA SER A 224 -14.45 20.75 7.72
C SER A 224 -13.18 21.07 8.50
N SER A 225 -12.15 20.23 8.35
CA SER A 225 -10.83 20.43 8.96
C SER A 225 -9.70 20.02 8.03
N ARG A 226 -8.47 20.51 8.29
CA ARG A 226 -7.19 19.98 7.78
C ARG A 226 -6.10 20.16 8.83
N CYS A 227 -5.11 19.29 8.86
CA CYS A 227 -4.10 19.23 9.92
C CYS A 227 -2.69 19.12 9.32
N PHE A 228 -1.76 19.98 9.79
CA PHE A 228 -0.42 20.11 9.22
C PHE A 228 0.66 19.91 10.29
N PHE A 229 1.55 18.92 10.11
CA PHE A 229 2.53 18.47 11.10
C PHE A 229 3.97 18.27 10.55
N PRO A 230 4.52 19.18 9.72
CA PRO A 230 5.79 18.97 9.01
C PRO A 230 7.01 18.73 9.92
N LYS A 231 6.93 19.06 11.22
CA LYS A 231 7.95 18.71 12.23
C LYS A 231 8.12 17.21 12.42
N TYR A 232 7.06 16.45 12.22
CA TYR A 232 7.00 15.00 12.43
C TYR A 232 7.25 14.20 11.15
N GLY A 233 7.70 14.86 10.08
CA GLY A 233 7.92 14.24 8.76
C GLY A 233 6.65 14.07 7.93
N ILE A 234 5.51 14.58 8.40
CA ILE A 234 4.21 14.50 7.72
C ILE A 234 3.71 15.93 7.48
N ASP A 235 3.83 16.41 6.25
CA ASP A 235 3.42 17.78 5.89
C ASP A 235 1.93 18.05 6.18
N GLU A 236 1.05 17.16 5.70
CA GLU A 236 -0.39 17.16 5.96
C GLU A 236 -0.86 15.75 6.32
N ASP A 237 -1.49 15.62 7.48
CA ASP A 237 -2.06 14.34 7.91
C ASP A 237 -3.43 14.12 7.25
N PRO A 238 -3.68 12.99 6.55
CA PRO A 238 -4.92 12.81 5.79
C PRO A 238 -6.19 12.86 6.64
N VAL A 239 -6.20 12.19 7.80
CA VAL A 239 -7.31 12.20 8.76
C VAL A 239 -6.81 12.06 10.20
N THR A 240 -6.99 13.09 11.02
CA THR A 240 -6.42 13.19 12.37
C THR A 240 -7.51 13.00 13.42
N GLY A 241 -7.69 11.76 13.89
CA GLY A 241 -8.74 11.45 14.88
C GLY A 241 -8.57 12.15 16.23
N SER A 242 -7.32 12.30 16.71
CA SER A 242 -7.01 12.97 17.98
C SER A 242 -7.41 14.45 17.96
N THR A 243 -7.16 15.17 16.88
CA THR A 243 -7.58 16.58 16.69
C THR A 243 -9.09 16.74 16.82
N HIS A 244 -9.88 15.77 16.36
CA HIS A 244 -11.33 15.84 16.47
C HIS A 244 -11.83 15.71 17.91
N CYS A 245 -11.01 15.21 18.84
CA CYS A 245 -11.33 15.25 20.27
C CYS A 245 -11.31 16.68 20.84
N ALA A 246 -10.64 17.62 20.16
CA ALA A 246 -10.66 19.05 20.46
C ALA A 246 -11.71 19.80 19.63
N LEU A 247 -11.80 19.52 18.33
CA LEU A 247 -12.73 20.20 17.43
C LEU A 247 -14.19 20.02 17.85
N VAL A 248 -14.55 18.84 18.35
CA VAL A 248 -15.91 18.58 18.83
C VAL A 248 -16.27 19.46 20.03
N ALA A 249 -15.34 19.68 20.95
CA ALA A 249 -15.57 20.57 22.09
C ALA A 249 -15.72 22.03 21.63
N TYR A 250 -14.88 22.48 20.71
CA TYR A 250 -14.98 23.81 20.11
C TYR A 250 -16.32 24.02 19.39
N TRP A 251 -16.69 23.11 18.48
CA TRP A 251 -17.93 23.23 17.72
C TRP A 251 -19.19 22.99 18.56
N HIS A 252 -19.11 22.23 19.66
CA HIS A 252 -20.19 22.14 20.65
C HIS A 252 -20.53 23.49 21.25
N GLU A 253 -19.52 24.27 21.66
CA GLU A 253 -19.74 25.61 22.21
C GLU A 253 -20.39 26.54 21.17
N LYS A 254 -20.01 26.43 19.89
CA LYS A 254 -20.52 27.30 18.83
C LYS A 254 -21.88 26.89 18.28
N LEU A 255 -22.20 25.60 18.24
CA LEU A 255 -23.38 25.05 17.57
C LEU A 255 -24.43 24.46 18.53
N GLY A 256 -24.09 24.26 19.81
CA GLY A 256 -25.00 23.68 20.81
C GLY A 256 -25.38 22.22 20.55
N LYS A 257 -24.58 21.50 19.75
CA LYS A 257 -24.81 20.10 19.34
C LYS A 257 -23.84 19.15 20.06
N CYS A 258 -24.24 17.89 20.24
CA CYS A 258 -23.34 16.83 20.73
C CYS A 258 -22.95 15.83 19.64
N ASP A 259 -23.79 15.63 18.63
CA ASP A 259 -23.53 14.76 17.48
C ASP A 259 -23.08 15.60 16.28
N PHE A 260 -21.98 15.17 15.64
CA PHE A 260 -21.38 15.86 14.50
C PHE A 260 -20.99 14.88 13.40
N VAL A 261 -21.12 15.34 12.15
CA VAL A 261 -20.49 14.71 10.98
C VAL A 261 -19.41 15.68 10.47
N ALA A 262 -18.15 15.27 10.56
CA ALA A 262 -17.00 16.08 10.16
C ALA A 262 -16.34 15.51 8.90
N TYR A 263 -15.78 16.41 8.08
CA TYR A 263 -14.98 16.03 6.92
C TYR A 263 -13.58 16.63 7.00
N GLN A 264 -12.55 15.79 7.09
CA GLN A 264 -11.17 16.26 6.95
C GLN A 264 -10.85 16.38 5.46
N ALA A 265 -10.73 17.62 4.98
CA ALA A 265 -10.64 17.96 3.57
C ALA A 265 -9.20 17.92 3.02
N SER A 266 -8.45 16.89 3.41
CA SER A 266 -7.16 16.58 2.79
C SER A 266 -7.35 16.07 1.35
N PRO A 267 -6.29 15.94 0.52
CA PRO A 267 -6.41 15.36 -0.81
C PRO A 267 -7.00 13.94 -0.84
N ARG A 268 -6.79 13.14 0.23
CA ARG A 268 -7.41 11.81 0.37
C ARG A 268 -8.85 11.89 0.87
N GLY A 269 -9.15 12.86 1.74
CA GLY A 269 -10.45 13.07 2.34
C GLY A 269 -10.80 12.00 3.37
N GLY A 270 -11.59 12.36 4.39
CA GLY A 270 -12.08 11.38 5.36
C GLY A 270 -13.29 11.87 6.13
N THR A 271 -14.20 10.95 6.44
CA THR A 271 -15.43 11.24 7.17
C THR A 271 -15.33 10.70 8.59
N LEU A 272 -15.64 11.55 9.56
CA LEU A 272 -15.72 11.18 10.97
C LEU A 272 -17.12 11.45 11.51
N TYR A 273 -17.66 10.49 12.25
CA TYR A 273 -18.92 10.66 12.98
C TYR A 273 -18.59 10.72 14.46
N LEU A 274 -19.01 11.80 15.11
CA LEU A 274 -18.50 12.18 16.42
C LEU A 274 -19.67 12.40 17.38
N HIS A 275 -19.52 11.93 18.61
CA HIS A 275 -20.46 12.21 19.70
C HIS A 275 -19.69 12.72 20.92
N LEU A 276 -20.09 13.89 21.44
CA LEU A 276 -19.60 14.45 22.68
C LEU A 276 -20.46 14.00 23.87
N ASP A 277 -19.90 13.14 24.71
CA ASP A 277 -20.47 12.86 26.02
C ASP A 277 -19.97 13.92 27.01
N THR A 278 -20.78 14.96 27.18
CA THR A 278 -20.50 16.08 28.09
C THR A 278 -20.50 15.67 29.56
N LYS A 279 -21.18 14.58 29.93
CA LYS A 279 -21.25 14.11 31.32
C LYS A 279 -19.95 13.45 31.74
N ASN A 280 -19.41 12.61 30.87
CA ASN A 280 -18.19 11.84 31.16
C ASN A 280 -16.92 12.47 30.57
N GLN A 281 -17.03 13.60 29.85
CA GLN A 281 -15.92 14.27 29.16
C GLN A 281 -15.21 13.33 28.17
N ARG A 282 -16.01 12.63 27.36
CA ARG A 282 -15.53 11.68 26.35
C ARG A 282 -16.01 12.05 24.95
N VAL A 283 -15.22 11.70 23.95
CA VAL A 283 -15.58 11.78 22.54
C VAL A 283 -15.64 10.36 22.00
N LEU A 284 -16.83 9.97 21.51
CA LEU A 284 -17.00 8.75 20.74
C LEU A 284 -16.78 9.09 19.27
N LEU A 285 -15.74 8.53 18.69
CA LEU A 285 -15.33 8.78 17.33
C LEU A 285 -15.57 7.51 16.51
N ARG A 286 -16.33 7.63 15.44
CA ARG A 286 -16.72 6.52 14.58
C ARG A 286 -16.22 6.72 13.17
N GLY A 287 -15.73 5.64 12.57
CA GLY A 287 -15.29 5.63 11.19
C GLY A 287 -15.38 4.23 10.60
N LYS A 288 -15.40 4.19 9.27
CA LYS A 288 -15.18 2.96 8.49
C LYS A 288 -13.70 2.77 8.24
N ALA A 289 -13.31 1.57 7.87
CA ALA A 289 -11.97 1.28 7.37
C ALA A 289 -12.04 0.24 6.26
N THR A 290 -10.99 0.21 5.43
CA THR A 290 -10.85 -0.77 4.36
C THR A 290 -9.41 -1.25 4.24
N ILE A 291 -9.23 -2.57 4.14
CA ILE A 291 -7.91 -3.16 3.94
C ILE A 291 -7.50 -2.95 2.49
N VAL A 292 -6.36 -2.31 2.27
CA VAL A 292 -5.80 -2.04 0.94
C VAL A 292 -4.71 -3.03 0.58
N MET A 293 -3.87 -3.44 1.55
CA MET A 293 -2.80 -4.42 1.35
C MET A 293 -2.72 -5.41 2.50
N GLU A 294 -2.22 -6.61 2.22
CA GLU A 294 -1.97 -7.64 3.23
C GLU A 294 -0.70 -8.41 2.88
N GLY A 295 0.15 -8.70 3.87
CA GLY A 295 1.39 -9.41 3.62
C GLY A 295 2.03 -9.99 4.87
N SER A 296 3.29 -10.36 4.72
CA SER A 296 4.13 -10.87 5.79
C SER A 296 5.54 -10.29 5.67
N LEU A 297 6.08 -9.78 6.77
CA LEU A 297 7.46 -9.32 6.85
C LEU A 297 8.39 -10.53 6.96
N LEU A 298 9.39 -10.58 6.09
CA LEU A 298 10.39 -11.63 6.07
C LEU A 298 11.43 -11.40 7.17
N ARG A 299 11.85 -12.49 7.83
CA ARG A 299 12.74 -12.41 9.01
C ARG A 299 14.23 -12.36 8.65
N ARG A 300 14.63 -12.65 7.41
CA ARG A 300 16.02 -13.02 7.11
C ARG A 300 16.86 -11.86 6.58
N ILE A 301 17.87 -11.48 7.37
CA ILE A 301 19.01 -10.65 6.94
C ILE A 301 20.16 -11.50 6.36
N ILE A 302 20.18 -12.85 6.42
CA ILE A 302 21.24 -13.65 5.77
C ILE A 302 20.74 -15.04 5.30
N GLY A 303 20.94 -15.32 4.01
CA GLY A 303 21.47 -16.57 3.42
C GLY A 303 20.83 -17.91 3.78
N ARG A 304 19.56 -18.13 3.41
CA ARG A 304 19.02 -19.46 3.11
C ARG A 304 17.60 -19.27 2.57
N TYR A 305 17.41 -19.53 1.28
CA TYR A 305 16.10 -19.82 0.73
C TYR A 305 15.69 -21.19 1.28
N GLU A 306 14.68 -21.24 2.16
CA GLU A 306 13.93 -22.48 2.25
C GLU A 306 13.12 -22.54 0.97
N HIS A 307 13.41 -23.52 0.11
CA HIS A 307 12.61 -23.84 -1.06
C HIS A 307 11.16 -24.01 -0.62
N TYR A 308 10.37 -22.96 -0.78
CA TYR A 308 8.93 -23.08 -0.73
C TYR A 308 8.52 -23.53 -2.12
N GLU A 309 8.31 -24.84 -2.29
CA GLU A 309 7.51 -25.31 -3.40
C GLU A 309 6.20 -24.53 -3.35
N MET A 310 5.99 -23.64 -4.32
CA MET A 310 4.65 -23.26 -4.73
C MET A 310 3.94 -24.55 -5.11
N SER A 311 3.32 -25.21 -4.13
CA SER A 311 2.44 -26.33 -4.37
C SER A 311 1.48 -25.86 -5.47
N ARG A 312 1.59 -26.46 -6.65
CA ARG A 312 0.56 -26.43 -7.67
C ARG A 312 -0.66 -27.15 -7.08
N ASN A 313 -1.35 -26.50 -6.16
CA ASN A 313 -2.71 -26.87 -5.82
C ASN A 313 -3.56 -26.45 -7.02
N LYS A 314 -3.63 -27.37 -7.99
CA LYS A 314 -4.84 -27.59 -8.76
C LYS A 314 -5.95 -27.99 -7.78
N THR A 315 -6.46 -27.03 -7.03
CA THR A 315 -7.81 -27.10 -6.47
C THR A 315 -8.60 -26.02 -7.18
N SER A 316 -9.00 -26.39 -8.39
CA SER A 316 -10.07 -25.75 -9.14
C SER A 316 -11.32 -25.69 -8.27
N CYS A 317 -11.93 -24.51 -8.22
CA CYS A 317 -13.37 -24.39 -8.04
C CYS A 317 -14.09 -25.24 -9.10
N CYS A 318 -15.30 -25.73 -8.74
CA CYS A 318 -16.23 -26.55 -9.53
C CYS A 318 -15.76 -28.02 -9.68
N SER A 319 -16.52 -29.04 -9.26
CA SER A 319 -17.96 -29.15 -9.06
C SER A 319 -18.28 -30.37 -8.19
N TYR A 320 -19.47 -30.34 -7.59
CA TYR A 320 -20.34 -31.50 -7.47
C TYR A 320 -20.12 -32.54 -8.59
N LEU A 321 -19.52 -33.67 -8.25
CA LEU A 321 -19.57 -34.94 -8.99
C LEU A 321 -19.28 -36.10 -8.01
N LEU A 322 -20.13 -36.25 -6.99
CA LEU A 322 -20.30 -37.54 -6.32
C LEU A 322 -21.20 -38.40 -7.20
N LEU A 323 -20.62 -39.10 -8.18
CA LEU A 323 -21.15 -40.29 -8.84
C LEU A 323 -20.11 -40.78 -9.86
N GLY A 324 -19.07 -41.47 -9.37
CA GLY A 324 -18.01 -41.93 -10.27
C GLY A 324 -16.87 -42.69 -9.59
N SER A 325 -17.14 -43.50 -8.56
CA SER A 325 -16.14 -44.42 -7.99
C SER A 325 -16.83 -45.59 -7.28
N PHE A 326 -17.61 -46.37 -8.04
CA PHE A 326 -18.04 -47.73 -7.63
C PHE A 326 -17.63 -48.81 -8.65
N PHE A 327 -16.81 -48.45 -9.63
CA PHE A 327 -16.29 -49.34 -10.68
C PHE A 327 -14.76 -49.40 -10.63
N SER A 328 -14.21 -49.96 -9.55
CA SER A 328 -12.85 -50.53 -9.56
C SER A 328 -12.64 -51.55 -8.42
N PHE A 329 -13.67 -52.33 -8.11
CA PHE A 329 -13.56 -53.45 -7.17
C PHE A 329 -14.23 -54.75 -7.65
N PHE A 330 -14.75 -54.78 -8.88
CA PHE A 330 -15.30 -55.99 -9.50
C PHE A 330 -14.85 -56.10 -10.96
N HIS A 331 -13.59 -56.48 -11.15
CA HIS A 331 -13.17 -57.12 -12.39
C HIS A 331 -12.04 -58.11 -12.12
N ASN A 332 -12.24 -59.02 -11.15
CA ASN A 332 -11.49 -60.27 -11.13
C ASN A 332 -12.16 -61.38 -10.29
N VAL A 333 -13.41 -61.74 -10.59
CA VAL A 333 -13.93 -63.10 -10.31
C VAL A 333 -14.93 -63.45 -11.42
N SER A 334 -14.39 -64.02 -12.49
CA SER A 334 -15.14 -64.85 -13.42
C SER A 334 -15.02 -66.29 -12.92
N SER A 335 -15.99 -66.74 -12.12
CA SER A 335 -16.39 -68.14 -12.07
C SER A 335 -17.61 -68.32 -11.17
N GLU A 336 -18.50 -69.17 -11.64
CA GLU A 336 -19.63 -69.80 -10.93
C GLU A 336 -20.99 -69.09 -10.94
N LYS A 337 -21.79 -69.61 -11.87
CA LYS A 337 -23.25 -69.64 -11.87
C LYS A 337 -23.79 -70.32 -10.59
N GLU A 338 -25.05 -70.00 -10.30
CA GLU A 338 -25.97 -70.68 -9.38
C GLU A 338 -25.86 -70.36 -7.88
N ARG A 339 -26.68 -69.41 -7.40
CA ARG A 339 -27.77 -69.75 -6.48
C ARG A 339 -28.72 -68.58 -6.21
N PHE A 340 -29.99 -68.88 -6.46
CA PHE A 340 -31.19 -68.14 -6.16
C PHE A 340 -31.50 -68.18 -4.65
N LEU A 341 -32.31 -67.20 -4.20
CA LEU A 341 -33.24 -67.21 -3.06
C LEU A 341 -32.70 -67.05 -1.62
N GLU A 342 -33.57 -66.42 -0.80
CA GLU A 342 -33.50 -66.16 0.66
C GLU A 342 -32.60 -64.96 1.06
N ILE A 343 -33.07 -63.77 1.47
CA ILE A 343 -34.14 -63.46 2.42
C ILE A 343 -34.75 -62.08 2.10
N LYS A 344 -36.08 -62.09 1.93
CA LYS A 344 -36.96 -60.91 1.87
C LYS A 344 -37.61 -60.78 3.25
N ARG A 345 -37.30 -59.72 4.01
CA ARG A 345 -38.21 -58.97 4.93
C ARG A 345 -37.42 -58.20 5.99
N ARG A 346 -37.22 -56.90 5.73
CA ARG A 346 -37.52 -55.77 6.63
C ARG A 346 -37.28 -54.48 5.86
N ARG A 347 -38.35 -53.92 5.31
CA ARG A 347 -38.43 -52.51 4.86
C ARG A 347 -38.72 -51.66 6.10
N ASN A 348 -38.15 -50.45 6.18
CA ASN A 348 -38.92 -49.21 6.24
C ASN A 348 -38.03 -47.95 6.17
N ALA A 349 -38.62 -46.88 5.63
CA ALA A 349 -38.18 -45.47 5.54
C ALA A 349 -37.28 -45.01 4.37
N PHE A 350 -36.25 -45.72 3.91
CA PHE A 350 -35.30 -45.10 2.95
C PHE A 350 -35.70 -45.19 1.45
N SER A 351 -36.59 -46.11 1.08
CA SER A 351 -36.91 -46.39 -0.34
C SER A 351 -38.03 -45.52 -0.93
N LEU A 352 -38.81 -44.80 -0.11
CA LEU A 352 -39.89 -43.94 -0.62
C LEU A 352 -39.39 -42.53 -1.00
N VAL A 353 -38.39 -42.03 -0.25
CA VAL A 353 -37.78 -40.71 -0.48
C VAL A 353 -36.96 -40.70 -1.78
N LEU A 354 -36.18 -41.74 -2.04
CA LEU A 354 -35.43 -41.87 -3.29
C LEU A 354 -36.32 -42.03 -4.53
N TRP A 355 -37.51 -42.60 -4.40
CA TRP A 355 -38.43 -42.76 -5.52
C TRP A 355 -39.20 -41.47 -5.83
N LEU A 356 -39.56 -40.67 -4.81
CA LEU A 356 -40.13 -39.32 -4.97
C LEU A 356 -39.12 -38.33 -5.57
N CYS A 357 -37.84 -38.40 -5.16
CA CYS A 357 -36.79 -37.57 -5.76
C CYS A 357 -36.55 -37.87 -7.25
N PHE A 358 -36.72 -39.13 -7.68
CA PHE A 358 -36.54 -39.53 -9.08
C PHE A 358 -37.67 -39.04 -10.00
N LEU A 359 -38.91 -38.95 -9.49
CA LEU A 359 -40.04 -38.42 -10.25
C LEU A 359 -39.99 -36.90 -10.37
N ILE A 360 -39.51 -36.19 -9.34
CA ILE A 360 -39.34 -34.73 -9.37
C ILE A 360 -38.15 -34.33 -10.27
N TRP A 361 -37.09 -35.14 -10.34
CA TRP A 361 -35.94 -34.85 -11.23
C TRP A 361 -36.24 -35.21 -12.70
N GLY A 362 -37.06 -36.23 -12.96
CA GLY A 362 -37.41 -36.67 -14.32
C GLY A 362 -38.22 -35.65 -15.14
N ASP A 363 -39.04 -34.83 -14.49
CA ASP A 363 -39.87 -33.81 -15.17
C ASP A 363 -39.14 -32.47 -15.37
N VAL A 364 -38.11 -32.15 -14.58
CA VAL A 364 -37.31 -30.93 -14.76
C VAL A 364 -36.39 -31.04 -16.00
N THR A 365 -35.88 -32.23 -16.31
CA THR A 365 -35.04 -32.46 -17.50
C THR A 365 -35.80 -32.48 -18.84
N LYS A 366 -37.13 -32.66 -18.82
CA LYS A 366 -37.96 -32.59 -20.05
C LYS A 366 -38.47 -31.18 -20.37
N SER A 367 -38.49 -30.27 -19.39
CA SER A 367 -38.78 -28.84 -19.65
C SER A 367 -37.54 -28.06 -20.12
N PHE A 368 -36.32 -28.46 -19.74
CA PHE A 368 -35.10 -27.80 -20.20
C PHE A 368 -34.68 -28.14 -21.64
N THR A 369 -35.05 -29.31 -22.16
CA THR A 369 -34.77 -29.71 -23.55
C THR A 369 -35.79 -29.18 -24.56
N ARG A 370 -36.83 -28.45 -24.11
CA ARG A 370 -37.79 -27.77 -25.00
C ARG A 370 -37.59 -26.25 -25.09
N PHE A 371 -36.71 -25.67 -24.27
CA PHE A 371 -36.36 -24.25 -24.32
C PHE A 371 -35.04 -23.95 -25.05
N SER A 372 -34.27 -24.95 -25.49
CA SER A 372 -33.00 -24.74 -26.22
C SER A 372 -33.14 -24.77 -27.75
N LYS A 373 -34.32 -24.46 -28.30
CA LYS A 373 -34.54 -24.38 -29.76
C LYS A 373 -35.19 -23.09 -30.26
N GLN A 374 -35.25 -22.03 -29.46
CA GLN A 374 -35.54 -20.69 -29.95
C GLN A 374 -34.66 -19.65 -29.24
N GLY A 375 -33.66 -19.14 -29.98
CA GLY A 375 -33.18 -17.76 -29.94
C GLY A 375 -32.49 -17.22 -28.68
N GLY A 376 -31.19 -16.94 -28.83
CA GLY A 376 -30.53 -15.73 -28.30
C GLY A 376 -30.22 -15.65 -26.79
N GLU A 377 -29.02 -15.19 -26.47
CA GLU A 377 -28.63 -14.65 -25.15
C GLU A 377 -28.50 -15.66 -23.99
N GLY A 378 -27.52 -16.56 -24.08
CA GLY A 378 -27.13 -17.46 -22.98
C GLY A 378 -25.65 -17.45 -22.59
N TRP A 379 -24.81 -16.63 -23.24
CA TRP A 379 -23.34 -16.66 -23.08
C TRP A 379 -22.74 -15.42 -22.39
N ALA A 380 -23.57 -14.51 -21.85
CA ALA A 380 -23.08 -13.26 -21.25
C ALA A 380 -22.97 -13.30 -19.71
N ALA A 381 -23.75 -14.11 -19.00
CA ALA A 381 -23.85 -13.99 -17.54
C ALA A 381 -22.64 -14.53 -16.77
N GLU A 382 -22.07 -15.67 -17.18
CA GLU A 382 -20.87 -16.24 -16.56
C GLU A 382 -19.60 -15.45 -16.92
N GLU A 383 -19.51 -14.93 -18.15
CA GLU A 383 -18.38 -14.12 -18.61
C GLU A 383 -18.37 -12.71 -17.97
N VAL A 384 -19.55 -12.15 -17.69
CA VAL A 384 -19.71 -10.88 -16.97
C VAL A 384 -19.44 -11.05 -15.46
N CYS A 385 -19.91 -12.13 -14.83
CA CYS A 385 -19.61 -12.39 -13.41
C CYS A 385 -18.12 -12.69 -13.18
N ALA A 386 -17.45 -13.40 -14.09
CA ALA A 386 -16.01 -13.64 -14.04
C ALA A 386 -15.19 -12.35 -14.28
N LYS A 387 -15.69 -11.40 -15.09
CA LYS A 387 -15.08 -10.07 -15.29
C LYS A 387 -15.19 -9.15 -14.07
N MET A 388 -16.11 -9.41 -13.14
CA MET A 388 -16.37 -8.53 -11.97
C MET A 388 -15.70 -8.98 -10.67
N ALA A 389 -15.22 -10.22 -10.57
CA ALA A 389 -14.37 -10.65 -9.47
C ALA A 389 -12.95 -10.05 -9.65
N LYS A 390 -12.67 -8.92 -9.00
CA LYS A 390 -11.37 -8.23 -9.12
C LYS A 390 -10.23 -9.18 -8.72
N LYS A 391 -9.45 -9.63 -9.70
CA LYS A 391 -8.25 -10.46 -9.50
C LYS A 391 -7.24 -9.69 -8.66
N LEU A 392 -6.69 -10.41 -7.70
CA LEU A 392 -5.90 -9.90 -6.61
C LEU A 392 -4.42 -9.80 -7.05
N VAL A 393 -3.76 -8.66 -6.82
CA VAL A 393 -2.37 -8.44 -7.28
C VAL A 393 -1.38 -9.07 -6.31
N LYS A 394 -0.34 -9.75 -6.81
CA LYS A 394 0.77 -10.22 -5.98
C LYS A 394 1.85 -9.14 -5.97
N TYR A 395 2.47 -8.92 -4.82
CA TYR A 395 3.60 -8.02 -4.74
C TYR A 395 4.67 -8.54 -3.78
N SER A 396 5.85 -7.96 -3.93
CA SER A 396 7.00 -8.10 -3.05
C SER A 396 7.64 -6.72 -2.84
N VAL A 397 8.22 -6.47 -1.67
CA VAL A 397 9.07 -5.30 -1.41
C VAL A 397 10.50 -5.79 -1.28
N VAL A 398 11.38 -5.27 -2.12
CA VAL A 398 12.78 -5.72 -2.25
C VAL A 398 13.72 -4.55 -2.08
N ASP A 399 14.69 -4.70 -1.18
CA ASP A 399 15.82 -3.80 -1.01
C ASP A 399 16.91 -4.10 -2.04
N ALA A 400 17.04 -3.23 -3.05
CA ALA A 400 18.04 -3.35 -4.10
C ALA A 400 19.37 -2.67 -3.71
N PHE A 401 20.47 -3.14 -4.32
CA PHE A 401 21.85 -2.65 -4.06
C PHE A 401 22.36 -2.87 -2.62
N THR A 402 21.80 -3.84 -1.92
CA THR A 402 22.24 -4.28 -0.59
C THR A 402 21.91 -5.75 -0.38
N ASP A 403 22.66 -6.39 0.50
CA ASP A 403 22.42 -7.74 1.04
C ASP A 403 21.90 -7.69 2.49
N MET A 404 21.54 -6.50 2.98
CA MET A 404 20.99 -6.27 4.31
C MET A 404 19.61 -5.62 4.21
N ALA A 405 18.62 -6.15 4.93
CA ALA A 405 17.32 -5.49 5.04
C ALA A 405 17.46 -4.08 5.68
N PHE A 406 16.57 -3.17 5.29
CA PHE A 406 16.54 -1.77 5.74
C PHE A 406 17.75 -0.93 5.28
N LYS A 407 18.49 -1.43 4.29
CA LYS A 407 19.60 -0.76 3.60
C LYS A 407 19.26 -0.69 2.11
N GLY A 408 20.15 -0.15 1.28
CA GLY A 408 19.91 -0.07 -0.15
C GLY A 408 18.68 0.77 -0.50
N ASN A 409 18.03 0.45 -1.61
CA ASN A 409 16.84 1.16 -2.07
C ASN A 409 15.62 0.23 -2.22
N PRO A 410 14.56 0.42 -1.42
CA PRO A 410 13.36 -0.40 -1.49
C PRO A 410 12.53 -0.12 -2.74
N ALA A 411 12.06 -1.18 -3.39
CA ALA A 411 11.06 -1.10 -4.44
C ALA A 411 9.95 -2.13 -4.26
N ALA A 412 8.71 -1.70 -4.51
CA ALA A 412 7.54 -2.58 -4.54
C ALA A 412 7.39 -3.15 -5.95
N VAL A 413 7.50 -4.47 -6.08
CA VAL A 413 7.36 -5.21 -7.34
C VAL A 413 5.96 -5.80 -7.41
N CYS A 414 5.10 -5.28 -8.29
CA CYS A 414 3.73 -5.73 -8.50
C CYS A 414 3.62 -6.62 -9.73
N TRP A 415 3.16 -7.85 -9.55
CA TRP A 415 2.91 -8.81 -10.63
C TRP A 415 1.47 -8.70 -11.16
N LEU A 416 1.34 -8.21 -12.40
CA LEU A 416 0.09 -8.01 -13.12
C LEU A 416 -0.05 -9.08 -14.21
N GLU A 417 -0.40 -10.30 -13.80
CA GLU A 417 -0.43 -11.50 -14.65
C GLU A 417 -1.20 -11.31 -15.97
N ASP A 418 -2.39 -10.68 -15.95
CA ASP A 418 -3.22 -10.43 -17.16
C ASP A 418 -4.19 -9.23 -16.98
N VAL A 419 -3.96 -8.39 -15.97
CA VAL A 419 -4.93 -7.34 -15.62
C VAL A 419 -4.35 -5.99 -15.97
N GLN A 420 -4.85 -5.43 -17.07
CA GLN A 420 -4.59 -4.02 -17.34
C GLN A 420 -5.25 -3.18 -16.24
N ARG A 421 -4.44 -2.32 -15.64
CA ARG A 421 -4.85 -1.29 -14.71
C ARG A 421 -4.59 0.04 -15.38
N ASP A 422 -5.52 0.97 -15.22
CA ASP A 422 -5.31 2.33 -15.73
C ASP A 422 -4.20 3.05 -14.94
N ASP A 423 -3.65 4.09 -15.56
CA ASP A 423 -2.53 4.85 -15.00
C ASP A 423 -2.88 5.51 -13.67
N LYS A 424 -4.15 5.87 -13.48
CA LYS A 424 -4.62 6.44 -12.21
C LYS A 424 -4.53 5.41 -11.08
N TRP A 425 -4.91 4.16 -11.33
CA TRP A 425 -4.79 3.09 -10.34
C TRP A 425 -3.32 2.76 -10.05
N LEU A 426 -2.47 2.68 -11.08
CA LEU A 426 -1.03 2.46 -10.90
C LEU A 426 -0.39 3.57 -10.08
N GLN A 427 -0.77 4.83 -10.33
CA GLN A 427 -0.29 5.96 -9.54
C GLN A 427 -0.77 5.88 -8.09
N LEU A 428 -2.06 5.60 -7.87
CA LEU A 428 -2.62 5.49 -6.52
C LEU A 428 -1.97 4.37 -5.70
N VAL A 429 -1.67 3.22 -6.30
CA VAL A 429 -0.96 2.14 -5.61
C VAL A 429 0.48 2.52 -5.29
N ALA A 430 1.16 3.25 -6.18
CA ALA A 430 2.50 3.76 -5.90
C ALA A 430 2.50 4.80 -4.77
N THR A 431 1.52 5.71 -4.77
CA THR A 431 1.27 6.64 -3.65
C THR A 431 0.98 5.90 -2.35
N GLU A 432 0.24 4.80 -2.41
CA GLU A 432 -0.14 4.00 -1.24
C GLU A 432 1.04 3.22 -0.65
N PHE A 433 1.96 2.70 -1.47
CA PHE A 433 3.21 2.12 -0.96
C PHE A 433 4.12 3.17 -0.33
N ASN A 434 4.10 4.40 -0.86
CA ASN A 434 4.86 5.55 -0.38
C ASN A 434 6.37 5.31 -0.17
N ILE A 435 6.98 4.45 -0.98
CA ILE A 435 8.43 4.22 -1.05
C ILE A 435 8.99 4.81 -2.35
N SER A 436 10.31 4.72 -2.54
CA SER A 436 11.00 5.30 -3.69
C SER A 436 10.31 4.96 -5.01
N GLU A 437 10.14 3.66 -5.31
CA GLU A 437 9.47 3.24 -6.54
C GLU A 437 8.58 2.01 -6.35
N THR A 438 7.44 2.05 -7.05
CA THR A 438 6.61 0.87 -7.33
C THR A 438 6.74 0.51 -8.80
N CYS A 439 7.08 -0.73 -9.10
CA CYS A 439 7.18 -1.23 -10.46
C CYS A 439 6.13 -2.30 -10.76
N TYR A 440 5.66 -2.29 -12.01
CA TYR A 440 4.58 -3.16 -12.46
C TYR A 440 5.07 -4.07 -13.57
N LEU A 441 4.96 -5.37 -13.36
CA LEU A 441 5.37 -6.43 -14.29
C LEU A 441 4.16 -7.05 -14.97
N ILE A 442 4.09 -6.95 -16.29
CA ILE A 442 3.10 -7.65 -17.11
C ILE A 442 3.85 -8.61 -18.05
N PRO A 443 3.57 -9.93 -18.01
CA PRO A 443 4.15 -10.88 -18.95
C PRO A 443 3.83 -10.53 -20.40
N ILE A 444 4.84 -10.59 -21.28
CA ILE A 444 4.63 -10.52 -22.73
C ILE A 444 4.79 -11.94 -23.27
N VAL A 445 3.69 -12.50 -23.78
CA VAL A 445 3.73 -13.80 -24.45
C VAL A 445 4.28 -13.59 -25.86
N ASP A 446 5.56 -13.88 -26.03
CA ASP A 446 6.24 -13.87 -27.33
C ASP A 446 6.79 -15.28 -27.62
N HIS A 447 6.18 -15.98 -28.57
CA HIS A 447 6.59 -17.33 -28.96
C HIS A 447 7.89 -17.36 -29.80
N GLY A 448 8.42 -16.19 -30.19
CA GLY A 448 9.63 -16.08 -31.00
C GLY A 448 10.88 -15.62 -30.25
N SER A 449 10.78 -15.20 -28.98
CA SER A 449 11.94 -14.77 -28.19
C SER A 449 12.56 -15.93 -27.41
N GLU A 450 13.89 -16.01 -27.41
CA GLU A 450 14.64 -16.97 -26.58
C GLU A 450 14.58 -16.61 -25.09
N ASN A 451 14.31 -15.34 -24.77
CA ASN A 451 14.28 -14.83 -23.40
C ASN A 451 12.85 -14.49 -22.95
N PRO A 452 12.50 -14.73 -21.68
CA PRO A 452 11.23 -14.27 -21.12
C PRO A 452 11.18 -12.73 -21.13
N ARG A 453 10.08 -12.20 -21.65
CA ARG A 453 9.89 -10.76 -21.84
C ARG A 453 8.72 -10.24 -20.99
N PHE A 454 8.89 -9.06 -20.42
CA PHE A 454 7.88 -8.40 -19.59
C PHE A 454 7.74 -6.93 -19.98
N GLN A 455 6.53 -6.39 -19.92
CA GLN A 455 6.38 -4.94 -19.82
C GLN A 455 6.72 -4.54 -18.38
N LEU A 456 7.54 -3.50 -18.23
CA LEU A 456 7.94 -2.94 -16.95
C LEU A 456 7.69 -1.43 -16.96
N ARG A 457 6.95 -0.97 -15.95
CA ARG A 457 6.66 0.45 -15.70
C ARG A 457 7.04 0.80 -14.28
N TRP A 458 7.48 2.03 -14.04
CA TRP A 458 7.91 2.50 -12.71
C TRP A 458 7.20 3.77 -12.32
N PHE A 459 6.68 3.80 -11.10
CA PHE A 459 5.97 4.93 -10.55
C PHE A 459 6.61 5.31 -9.23
N THR A 460 6.96 6.58 -9.11
CA THR A 460 7.18 7.23 -7.81
C THR A 460 5.81 7.50 -7.15
N PRO A 461 5.76 7.97 -5.89
CA PRO A 461 4.50 8.34 -5.25
C PRO A 461 3.69 9.41 -5.98
N VAL A 462 4.28 10.16 -6.91
CA VAL A 462 3.59 11.29 -7.60
C VAL A 462 3.56 11.20 -9.12
N ALA A 463 4.44 10.42 -9.75
CA ALA A 463 4.52 10.32 -11.22
C ALA A 463 5.16 9.01 -11.71
N GLU A 464 4.82 8.61 -12.95
CA GLU A 464 5.56 7.62 -13.72
C GLU A 464 6.94 8.17 -14.14
N VAL A 465 7.97 7.32 -14.11
CA VAL A 465 9.32 7.65 -14.58
C VAL A 465 9.73 6.73 -15.72
N GLU A 466 10.52 7.26 -16.65
CA GLU A 466 10.90 6.52 -17.86
C GLU A 466 11.97 5.44 -17.62
N LEU A 467 12.77 5.58 -16.57
CA LEU A 467 13.88 4.69 -16.25
C LEU A 467 14.18 4.65 -14.75
N CYS A 468 14.27 3.45 -14.17
CA CYS A 468 14.66 3.27 -12.77
C CYS A 468 15.57 2.05 -12.59
N GLY A 469 16.74 2.26 -11.98
CA GLY A 469 17.75 1.21 -11.78
C GLY A 469 17.36 0.19 -10.70
N HIS A 470 17.15 0.65 -9.46
CA HIS A 470 16.93 -0.23 -8.31
C HIS A 470 15.61 -1.01 -8.43
N ALA A 471 14.54 -0.40 -8.95
CA ALA A 471 13.28 -1.09 -9.14
C ALA A 471 13.33 -2.12 -10.29
N THR A 472 14.20 -1.93 -11.29
CA THR A 472 14.50 -2.97 -12.30
C THR A 472 15.31 -4.11 -11.70
N LEU A 473 16.26 -3.80 -10.80
CA LEU A 473 17.03 -4.80 -10.06
C LEU A 473 16.09 -5.65 -9.17
N ALA A 474 15.20 -4.99 -8.44
CA ALA A 474 14.17 -5.61 -7.61
C ALA A 474 13.22 -6.50 -8.43
N ALA A 475 12.73 -6.01 -9.57
CA ALA A 475 11.88 -6.78 -10.48
C ALA A 475 12.60 -8.04 -11.00
N SER A 476 13.86 -7.90 -11.39
CA SER A 476 14.69 -9.02 -11.84
C SER A 476 14.92 -10.02 -10.72
N HIS A 477 15.22 -9.55 -9.50
CA HIS A 477 15.38 -10.40 -8.32
C HIS A 477 14.10 -11.20 -8.04
N PHE A 478 12.94 -10.53 -8.03
CA PHE A 478 11.64 -11.16 -7.86
C PHE A 478 11.40 -12.25 -8.90
N LEU A 479 11.63 -11.97 -10.19
CA LEU A 479 11.44 -12.96 -11.26
C LEU A 479 12.38 -14.16 -11.13
N PHE A 480 13.67 -13.91 -10.91
CA PHE A 480 14.67 -14.97 -10.81
C PHE A 480 14.51 -15.88 -9.59
N HIS A 481 13.95 -15.38 -8.48
CA HIS A 481 13.77 -16.14 -7.24
C HIS A 481 12.36 -16.73 -7.07
N SER A 482 11.36 -16.18 -7.75
CA SER A 482 9.99 -16.71 -7.70
C SER A 482 9.80 -18.00 -8.51
N GLY A 483 10.79 -18.40 -9.32
CA GLY A 483 10.68 -19.53 -10.25
C GLY A 483 9.74 -19.23 -11.44
N LEU A 484 9.37 -17.97 -11.66
CA LEU A 484 8.55 -17.54 -12.80
C LEU A 484 9.33 -17.54 -14.11
N VAL A 485 10.66 -17.49 -14.05
CA VAL A 485 11.55 -17.55 -15.23
C VAL A 485 12.58 -18.67 -15.08
N ASN A 486 12.78 -19.42 -16.18
CA ASN A 486 13.78 -20.48 -16.29
C ASN A 486 14.96 -20.10 -17.22
N SER A 487 15.19 -18.80 -17.41
CA SER A 487 16.31 -18.26 -18.20
C SER A 487 17.30 -17.52 -17.28
N ASN A 488 18.54 -17.39 -17.76
CA ASN A 488 19.54 -16.53 -17.13
C ASN A 488 19.41 -15.06 -17.53
N THR A 489 18.58 -14.75 -18.53
CA THR A 489 18.37 -13.40 -19.03
C THR A 489 16.88 -13.08 -19.06
N ILE A 490 16.53 -11.84 -18.70
CA ILE A 490 15.17 -11.29 -18.77
C ILE A 490 15.21 -10.04 -19.64
N GLU A 491 14.20 -9.85 -20.47
CA GLU A 491 13.98 -8.64 -21.26
C GLU A 491 12.80 -7.84 -20.73
N PHE A 492 13.00 -6.54 -20.55
CA PHE A 492 11.96 -5.59 -20.13
C PHE A 492 11.65 -4.62 -21.26
N SER A 493 10.38 -4.55 -21.66
CA SER A 493 9.84 -3.56 -22.57
C SER A 493 9.38 -2.34 -21.77
N THR A 494 10.05 -1.21 -21.94
CA THR A 494 9.89 -0.02 -21.10
C THR A 494 9.75 1.25 -21.94
N LEU A 495 9.43 2.39 -21.32
CA LEU A 495 9.36 3.68 -22.03
C LEU A 495 10.72 4.10 -22.61
N SER A 496 11.82 3.76 -21.93
CA SER A 496 13.20 3.96 -22.43
C SER A 496 13.69 2.84 -23.38
N GLY A 497 12.79 2.02 -23.92
CA GLY A 497 13.12 0.91 -24.83
C GLY A 497 13.35 -0.42 -24.11
N ILE A 498 14.09 -1.33 -24.74
CA ILE A 498 14.38 -2.66 -24.17
C ILE A 498 15.55 -2.58 -23.19
N LEU A 499 15.33 -3.08 -21.98
CA LEU A 499 16.37 -3.30 -20.98
C LEU A 499 16.57 -4.80 -20.77
N THR A 500 17.78 -5.20 -20.38
CA THR A 500 18.09 -6.59 -20.06
C THR A 500 18.67 -6.72 -18.66
N ALA A 501 18.28 -7.81 -18.00
CA ALA A 501 18.86 -8.24 -16.73
C ALA A 501 19.41 -9.66 -16.88
N GLN A 502 20.64 -9.89 -16.45
CA GLN A 502 21.32 -11.18 -16.60
C GLN A 502 21.89 -11.69 -15.27
N LYS A 503 21.75 -12.98 -15.01
CA LYS A 503 22.51 -13.67 -13.95
C LYS A 503 23.96 -13.80 -14.39
N VAL A 504 24.88 -13.17 -13.66
CA VAL A 504 26.32 -13.30 -13.89
C VAL A 504 27.00 -13.96 -12.68
N PRO A 505 27.97 -14.86 -12.87
CA PRO A 505 28.66 -15.51 -11.75
C PRO A 505 29.33 -14.49 -10.83
N ASP A 506 29.29 -14.75 -9.52
CA ASP A 506 30.10 -13.98 -8.57
C ASP A 506 31.59 -14.33 -8.73
N SER A 507 32.32 -13.51 -9.49
CA SER A 507 33.74 -13.69 -9.72
C SER A 507 34.62 -13.44 -8.49
N ARG A 508 34.05 -12.94 -7.38
CA ARG A 508 34.76 -12.68 -6.11
C ARG A 508 34.83 -13.93 -5.24
N ILE A 509 33.99 -14.93 -5.51
CA ILE A 509 34.05 -16.25 -4.88
C ILE A 509 34.93 -17.15 -5.75
N LYS A 510 36.22 -16.82 -5.77
CA LYS A 510 37.29 -17.70 -6.22
C LYS A 510 38.29 -17.77 -5.07
N ASP A 511 37.96 -18.59 -4.06
CA ASP A 511 38.86 -19.18 -3.06
C ASP A 511 38.13 -19.42 -1.73
N SER A 512 37.24 -20.41 -1.72
CA SER A 512 36.89 -21.13 -0.49
C SER A 512 36.82 -22.63 -0.79
N SER A 513 37.96 -23.17 -1.20
CA SER A 513 38.25 -24.60 -1.10
C SER A 513 38.32 -24.99 0.38
N ASN A 514 37.15 -25.12 1.02
CA ASN A 514 36.89 -25.98 2.17
C ASN A 514 35.41 -25.93 2.50
N SER A 515 34.61 -26.72 1.78
CA SER A 515 33.30 -27.16 2.27
C SER A 515 33.08 -28.58 1.76
N GLU A 516 33.62 -29.55 2.51
CA GLU A 516 33.05 -30.89 2.60
C GLU A 516 31.67 -30.74 3.25
N ASN A 517 30.66 -30.49 2.43
CA ASN A 517 29.25 -30.86 2.59
C ASN A 517 28.51 -30.22 1.40
N GLY A 518 28.10 -31.07 0.46
CA GLY A 518 27.53 -30.67 -0.82
C GLY A 518 26.27 -29.82 -0.70
N GLU A 519 26.38 -28.59 -1.15
CA GLU A 519 25.53 -27.89 -2.15
C GLU A 519 26.09 -26.47 -2.23
N ALA A 520 27.01 -26.24 -3.16
CA ALA A 520 27.48 -24.89 -3.46
C ALA A 520 26.31 -24.14 -4.12
N GLU A 521 25.56 -23.34 -3.36
CA GLU A 521 24.66 -22.34 -3.93
C GLU A 521 25.50 -21.45 -4.86
N ASN A 522 25.28 -21.56 -6.18
CA ASN A 522 25.90 -20.69 -7.17
C ASN A 522 25.39 -19.26 -6.95
N SER A 523 26.05 -18.51 -6.07
CA SER A 523 25.81 -17.08 -5.89
C SER A 523 26.09 -16.35 -7.20
N PHE A 524 25.08 -15.66 -7.71
CA PHE A 524 25.16 -14.83 -8.91
C PHE A 524 24.88 -13.38 -8.55
N TYR A 525 25.37 -12.43 -9.35
CA TYR A 525 24.84 -11.07 -9.39
C TYR A 525 23.77 -10.97 -10.47
N ILE A 526 22.86 -10.01 -10.28
CA ILE A 526 22.01 -9.53 -11.36
C ILE A 526 22.71 -8.32 -11.98
N GLU A 527 23.10 -8.45 -13.23
CA GLU A 527 23.63 -7.37 -14.04
C GLU A 527 22.53 -6.72 -14.85
N LEU A 528 22.35 -5.41 -14.67
CA LEU A 528 21.46 -4.58 -15.46
C LEU A 528 22.27 -3.87 -16.54
N ASN A 529 21.74 -3.84 -17.75
CA ASN A 529 22.36 -3.16 -18.88
C ASN A 529 21.58 -1.88 -19.22
N PHE A 530 22.18 -0.71 -18.98
CA PHE A 530 21.59 0.61 -19.23
C PHE A 530 22.39 1.40 -20.29
N PRO A 531 21.75 2.37 -20.98
CA PRO A 531 22.49 3.32 -21.81
C PRO A 531 23.35 4.26 -20.95
N VAL A 532 24.50 4.70 -21.49
CA VAL A 532 25.26 5.82 -20.92
C VAL A 532 24.39 7.08 -20.97
N VAL A 533 24.39 7.85 -19.88
CA VAL A 533 23.72 9.16 -19.82
C VAL A 533 24.77 10.25 -20.04
N PRO A 534 24.71 11.02 -21.14
CA PRO A 534 25.68 12.08 -21.40
C PRO A 534 25.64 13.18 -20.33
N VAL A 535 26.82 13.73 -20.04
CA VAL A 535 27.01 14.92 -19.21
C VAL A 535 27.57 16.06 -20.04
N SER A 536 27.11 17.28 -19.81
CA SER A 536 27.56 18.49 -20.50
C SER A 536 27.85 19.62 -19.51
N ASP A 537 28.51 20.67 -19.99
CA ASP A 537 28.79 21.85 -19.17
C ASP A 537 27.49 22.55 -18.72
N PHE A 538 27.47 22.95 -17.45
CA PHE A 538 26.31 23.61 -16.85
C PHE A 538 26.41 25.13 -17.02
N ASN A 539 25.54 25.71 -17.85
CA ASN A 539 25.56 27.14 -18.18
C ASN A 539 24.44 27.96 -17.50
N ASP A 540 23.52 27.30 -16.79
CA ASP A 540 22.28 27.91 -16.30
C ASP A 540 22.46 28.67 -14.97
N LEU A 541 23.51 28.38 -14.18
CA LEU A 541 23.85 29.05 -12.91
C LEU A 541 25.36 29.14 -12.68
N THR A 542 25.79 30.11 -11.87
CA THR A 542 27.17 30.19 -11.38
C THR A 542 27.41 29.18 -10.24
N PHE A 543 28.67 28.76 -10.07
CA PHE A 543 29.12 27.94 -8.93
C PHE A 543 28.67 28.49 -7.57
N SER A 544 28.65 29.82 -7.40
CA SER A 544 28.21 30.46 -6.16
C SER A 544 26.74 30.20 -5.84
N ALA A 545 25.86 30.21 -6.85
CA ALA A 545 24.45 29.95 -6.68
C ALA A 545 24.18 28.47 -6.32
N ILE A 546 24.89 27.53 -6.97
CA ILE A 546 24.82 26.11 -6.62
C ILE A 546 25.34 25.86 -5.21
N SER A 547 26.46 26.48 -4.83
CA SER A 547 26.99 26.39 -3.47
C SER A 547 25.97 26.88 -2.44
N GLU A 548 25.28 28.00 -2.69
CA GLU A 548 24.25 28.51 -1.77
C GLU A 548 23.04 27.57 -1.63
N ILE A 549 22.61 26.94 -2.73
CA ILE A 549 21.56 25.91 -2.73
C ILE A 549 22.01 24.72 -1.87
N LEU A 550 23.27 24.33 -1.98
CA LEU A 550 23.89 23.24 -1.24
C LEU A 550 24.53 23.72 0.08
N ASN A 551 23.89 24.67 0.76
CA ASN A 551 24.28 25.08 2.12
C ASN A 551 25.74 25.56 2.26
N GLY A 552 26.28 26.23 1.25
CA GLY A 552 27.62 26.83 1.25
C GLY A 552 28.77 25.84 1.07
N VAL A 553 28.51 24.61 0.60
CA VAL A 553 29.60 23.65 0.35
C VAL A 553 30.53 24.13 -0.76
N SER A 554 31.80 23.75 -0.66
CA SER A 554 32.75 23.95 -1.74
C SER A 554 32.38 23.06 -2.92
N VAL A 555 32.35 23.62 -4.12
CA VAL A 555 32.01 22.91 -5.36
C VAL A 555 33.22 22.92 -6.27
N VAL A 556 33.59 21.76 -6.79
CA VAL A 556 34.72 21.54 -7.70
C VAL A 556 34.28 21.64 -9.16
N ASP A 557 33.14 21.04 -9.49
CA ASP A 557 32.62 20.98 -10.86
C ASP A 557 31.09 20.92 -10.84
N VAL A 558 30.45 21.41 -11.90
CA VAL A 558 29.00 21.33 -12.09
C VAL A 558 28.71 20.95 -13.54
N LYS A 559 27.91 19.89 -13.73
CA LYS A 559 27.50 19.39 -15.03
C LYS A 559 25.99 19.26 -15.11
N LYS A 560 25.46 19.31 -16.33
CA LYS A 560 24.08 18.96 -16.66
C LYS A 560 24.03 17.55 -17.20
N MET A 561 23.12 16.73 -16.69
CA MET A 561 22.85 15.39 -17.22
C MET A 561 21.75 15.48 -18.29
N ALA A 562 21.79 14.58 -19.28
CA ALA A 562 20.73 14.49 -20.29
C ALA A 562 19.34 14.13 -19.69
N SER A 563 19.30 13.58 -18.48
CA SER A 563 18.09 13.36 -17.67
C SER A 563 17.54 14.64 -17.01
N ASP A 564 18.11 15.80 -17.34
CA ASP A 564 17.85 17.11 -16.72
C ASP A 564 18.23 17.19 -15.24
N ASP A 565 18.99 16.23 -14.70
CA ASP A 565 19.58 16.32 -13.37
C ASP A 565 20.84 17.20 -13.37
N ILE A 566 21.14 17.82 -12.23
CA ILE A 566 22.38 18.57 -12.00
C ILE A 566 23.37 17.65 -11.29
N LEU A 567 24.55 17.45 -11.88
CA LEU A 567 25.66 16.74 -11.26
C LEU A 567 26.61 17.75 -10.64
N VAL A 568 26.83 17.67 -9.32
CA VAL A 568 27.70 18.57 -8.56
C VAL A 568 28.83 17.77 -7.93
N VAL A 569 30.06 18.19 -8.16
CA VAL A 569 31.24 17.50 -7.66
C VAL A 569 31.79 18.24 -6.45
N LEU A 570 31.89 17.54 -5.33
CA LEU A 570 32.45 18.03 -4.07
C LEU A 570 33.92 17.62 -3.93
N PRO A 571 34.70 18.27 -3.04
CA PRO A 571 36.13 18.02 -2.89
C PRO A 571 36.49 16.56 -2.56
N SER A 572 35.68 15.87 -1.76
CA SER A 572 35.82 14.44 -1.51
C SER A 572 34.47 13.78 -1.19
N GLY A 573 34.49 12.45 -1.17
CA GLY A 573 33.36 11.63 -0.75
C GLY A 573 33.00 11.82 0.71
N LYS A 574 33.94 12.27 1.56
CA LYS A 574 33.62 12.61 2.95
C LYS A 574 32.65 13.80 3.03
N GLU A 575 32.85 14.84 2.23
CA GLU A 575 31.90 15.96 2.16
C GLU A 575 30.54 15.53 1.58
N VAL A 576 30.52 14.53 0.68
CA VAL A 576 29.27 13.94 0.19
C VAL A 576 28.51 13.23 1.32
N GLU A 577 29.18 12.38 2.08
CA GLU A 577 28.60 11.63 3.19
C GLU A 577 28.09 12.56 4.31
N GLU A 578 28.89 13.56 4.69
CA GLU A 578 28.56 14.50 5.77
C GLU A 578 27.61 15.63 5.34
N PHE A 579 27.23 15.69 4.05
CA PHE A 579 26.37 16.74 3.51
C PHE A 579 25.01 16.79 4.21
N LYS A 580 24.59 18.00 4.60
CA LYS A 580 23.28 18.24 5.21
C LYS A 580 22.40 18.99 4.20
N PRO A 581 21.46 18.30 3.51
CA PRO A 581 20.66 18.90 2.46
C PRO A 581 19.67 19.93 3.03
N GLN A 582 19.51 21.04 2.31
CA GLN A 582 18.39 21.97 2.50
C GLN A 582 17.33 21.66 1.44
N ILE A 583 16.47 20.68 1.73
CA ILE A 583 15.50 20.12 0.77
C ILE A 583 14.67 21.20 0.08
N ASP A 584 14.22 22.23 0.80
CA ASP A 584 13.40 23.31 0.22
C ASP A 584 14.16 24.15 -0.82
N LYS A 585 15.47 24.31 -0.63
CA LYS A 585 16.34 24.98 -1.62
C LYS A 585 16.59 24.07 -2.82
N ILE A 586 16.86 22.79 -2.58
CA ILE A 586 17.05 21.79 -3.64
C ILE A 586 15.77 21.67 -4.48
N LYS A 587 14.59 21.68 -3.86
CA LYS A 587 13.29 21.66 -4.56
C LYS A 587 13.08 22.86 -5.49
N LYS A 588 13.73 23.99 -5.20
CA LYS A 588 13.69 25.23 -6.00
C LYS A 588 14.84 25.30 -7.03
N SER A 589 15.79 24.36 -7.04
CA SER A 589 16.90 24.37 -8.01
C SER A 589 16.41 24.14 -9.44
N PRO A 590 17.18 24.51 -10.48
CA PRO A 590 16.89 24.06 -11.84
C PRO A 590 17.03 22.53 -11.97
N GLY A 591 16.57 22.00 -13.10
CA GLY A 591 16.63 20.57 -13.40
C GLY A 591 15.61 19.72 -12.64
N ARG A 592 15.68 18.40 -12.84
CA ARG A 592 14.83 17.40 -12.22
C ARG A 592 15.23 17.13 -10.76
N GLY A 593 16.51 16.89 -10.52
CA GLY A 593 17.11 16.69 -9.19
C GLY A 593 18.60 17.05 -9.16
N ILE A 594 19.25 16.84 -8.01
CA ILE A 594 20.69 17.09 -7.82
C ILE A 594 21.39 15.79 -7.39
N VAL A 595 22.39 15.38 -8.16
CA VAL A 595 23.37 14.36 -7.79
C VAL A 595 24.60 15.07 -7.24
N ILE A 596 25.03 14.71 -6.03
CA ILE A 596 26.35 15.12 -5.52
C ILE A 596 27.31 13.94 -5.58
N THR A 597 28.58 14.18 -5.91
CA THR A 597 29.61 13.12 -5.96
C THR A 597 30.98 13.65 -5.57
N GLY A 598 31.88 12.77 -5.12
CA GLY A 598 33.26 13.12 -4.76
C GLY A 598 34.13 11.88 -4.64
N LEU A 599 35.45 12.05 -4.78
CA LEU A 599 36.42 10.95 -4.68
C LEU A 599 36.34 10.27 -3.31
N ALA A 600 36.21 8.96 -3.28
CA ALA A 600 36.08 8.24 -2.03
C ALA A 600 37.36 8.41 -1.16
N PRO A 601 37.25 8.42 0.18
CA PRO A 601 38.41 8.47 1.05
C PRO A 601 39.38 7.31 0.78
N ASN A 602 40.69 7.58 0.86
CA ASN A 602 41.71 6.55 0.70
C ASN A 602 41.50 5.38 1.67
N GLY A 603 41.57 4.15 1.16
CA GLY A 603 41.37 2.94 1.96
C GLY A 603 39.92 2.57 2.25
N SER A 604 38.94 3.32 1.75
CA SER A 604 37.51 2.99 1.87
C SER A 604 37.09 1.75 1.07
N GLY A 605 37.86 1.37 0.05
CA GLY A 605 37.50 0.30 -0.89
C GLY A 605 36.55 0.73 -2.01
N PHE A 606 36.18 2.00 -2.06
CA PHE A 606 35.36 2.61 -3.11
C PHE A 606 36.17 3.60 -3.94
N ASP A 607 35.69 3.90 -5.13
CA ASP A 607 36.30 4.88 -6.03
C ASP A 607 35.72 6.28 -5.85
N PHE A 608 34.40 6.36 -5.70
CA PHE A 608 33.70 7.61 -5.47
C PHE A 608 32.45 7.38 -4.63
N TYR A 609 32.05 8.42 -3.92
CA TYR A 609 30.77 8.47 -3.22
C TYR A 609 29.77 9.30 -4.01
N SER A 610 28.49 9.01 -3.86
CA SER A 610 27.39 9.77 -4.45
C SER A 610 26.21 9.91 -3.49
N ARG A 611 25.34 10.90 -3.71
CA ARG A 611 23.98 11.01 -3.15
C ARG A 611 23.07 11.66 -4.18
N PHE A 612 21.77 11.38 -4.15
CA PHE A 612 20.81 11.92 -5.12
C PHE A 612 19.56 12.47 -4.43
N PHE A 613 19.20 13.70 -4.76
CA PHE A 613 18.06 14.43 -4.18
C PHE A 613 17.06 14.80 -5.27
N CYS A 614 15.79 14.40 -5.12
CA CYS A 614 14.74 14.61 -6.12
C CYS A 614 13.39 15.07 -5.53
N PRO A 615 13.36 16.08 -4.63
CA PRO A 615 12.16 16.45 -3.87
C PRO A 615 10.98 16.95 -4.72
N LYS A 616 11.21 17.26 -6.00
CA LYS A 616 10.14 17.61 -6.96
C LYS A 616 9.24 16.41 -7.30
N TYR A 617 9.73 15.19 -7.09
CA TYR A 617 9.02 13.94 -7.36
C TYR A 617 8.59 13.23 -6.05
N GLY A 618 8.50 13.98 -4.95
CA GLY A 618 8.09 13.43 -3.65
C GLY A 618 9.15 12.58 -2.95
N ILE A 619 10.40 12.58 -3.45
CA ILE A 619 11.52 11.83 -2.87
C ILE A 619 12.62 12.83 -2.48
N ASP A 620 12.70 13.18 -1.20
CA ASP A 620 13.70 14.14 -0.70
C ASP A 620 15.13 13.68 -1.02
N GLU A 621 15.42 12.41 -0.74
CA GLU A 621 16.67 11.75 -1.08
C GLU A 621 16.38 10.32 -1.54
N ASP A 622 16.86 9.98 -2.74
CA ASP A 622 16.82 8.60 -3.25
C ASP A 622 17.95 7.80 -2.58
N PRO A 623 17.64 6.68 -1.89
CA PRO A 623 18.64 5.88 -1.21
C PRO A 623 19.77 5.39 -2.11
N VAL A 624 19.42 4.87 -3.30
CA VAL A 624 20.36 4.34 -4.30
C VAL A 624 19.79 4.53 -5.71
N CYS A 625 20.33 5.49 -6.44
CA CYS A 625 19.87 5.86 -7.77
C CYS A 625 20.76 5.22 -8.84
N GLY A 626 20.37 4.05 -9.33
CA GLY A 626 21.12 3.35 -10.39
C GLY A 626 21.26 4.18 -11.68
N SER A 627 20.20 4.90 -12.09
CA SER A 627 20.24 5.72 -13.31
C SER A 627 21.21 6.91 -13.20
N ALA A 628 21.41 7.49 -12.01
CA ALA A 628 22.45 8.49 -11.81
C ALA A 628 23.85 7.94 -12.13
N HIS A 629 24.08 6.64 -11.87
CA HIS A 629 25.35 6.00 -12.14
C HIS A 629 25.62 5.78 -13.63
N CYS A 630 24.59 5.87 -14.49
CA CYS A 630 24.78 5.88 -15.94
C CYS A 630 25.50 7.15 -16.44
N ALA A 631 25.42 8.25 -15.70
CA ALA A 631 26.18 9.49 -15.94
C ALA A 631 27.49 9.52 -15.17
N LEU A 632 27.47 9.10 -13.89
CA LEU A 632 28.66 9.08 -13.05
C LEU A 632 29.75 8.16 -13.63
N ALA A 633 29.37 7.05 -14.27
CA ALA A 633 30.32 6.15 -14.94
C ALA A 633 31.15 6.90 -16.00
N ALA A 634 30.49 7.68 -16.86
CA ALA A 634 31.15 8.47 -17.90
C ALA A 634 31.99 9.60 -17.29
N TYR A 635 31.45 10.33 -16.32
CA TYR A 635 32.17 11.40 -15.63
C TYR A 635 33.46 10.90 -14.97
N TRP A 636 33.37 9.85 -14.14
CA TRP A 636 34.52 9.31 -13.42
C TRP A 636 35.48 8.55 -14.33
N HIS A 637 35.03 8.02 -15.49
CA HIS A 637 35.92 7.50 -16.51
C HIS A 637 36.88 8.56 -17.04
N GLU A 638 36.37 9.75 -17.37
CA GLU A 638 37.21 10.86 -17.83
C GLU A 638 38.19 11.33 -16.75
N LYS A 639 37.81 11.28 -15.47
CA LYS A 639 38.66 11.72 -14.36
C LYS A 639 39.68 10.68 -13.89
N LEU A 640 39.33 9.40 -13.89
CA LEU A 640 40.13 8.32 -13.33
C LEU A 640 40.80 7.41 -14.37
N GLY A 641 40.40 7.51 -15.65
CA GLY A 641 40.99 6.73 -16.73
C GLY A 641 40.71 5.23 -16.68
N LYS A 642 39.61 4.81 -16.05
CA LYS A 642 39.22 3.39 -15.89
C LYS A 642 37.75 3.16 -16.23
N CYS A 643 37.36 1.90 -16.46
CA CYS A 643 35.99 1.53 -16.83
C CYS A 643 35.20 0.82 -15.71
N ASP A 644 35.90 0.20 -14.75
CA ASP A 644 35.30 -0.53 -13.64
C ASP A 644 35.38 0.29 -12.36
N PHE A 645 34.23 0.49 -11.72
CA PHE A 645 34.10 1.27 -10.49
C PHE A 645 33.36 0.49 -9.40
N VAL A 646 33.80 0.68 -8.17
CA VAL A 646 33.06 0.35 -6.95
C VAL A 646 32.58 1.66 -6.34
N ALA A 647 31.29 1.93 -6.46
CA ALA A 647 30.67 3.17 -6.00
C ALA A 647 29.87 2.94 -4.70
N TYR A 648 29.87 3.96 -3.85
CA TYR A 648 29.07 3.98 -2.63
C TYR A 648 28.09 5.15 -2.66
N GLN A 649 26.78 4.88 -2.69
CA GLN A 649 25.80 5.93 -2.51
C GLN A 649 25.57 6.14 -1.02
N ALA A 650 26.10 7.25 -0.48
CA ALA A 650 26.22 7.53 0.95
C ALA A 650 24.95 8.16 1.55
N SER A 651 23.78 7.65 1.17
CA SER A 651 22.51 8.00 1.83
C SER A 651 22.42 7.34 3.23
N PRO A 652 21.46 7.70 4.09
CA PRO A 652 21.28 7.03 5.39
C PRO A 652 21.08 5.51 5.29
N ARG A 653 20.36 5.06 4.24
CA ARG A 653 20.20 3.62 3.93
C ARG A 653 21.42 3.04 3.24
N SER A 654 22.22 3.84 2.54
CA SER A 654 23.46 3.47 1.87
C SER A 654 23.32 2.36 0.82
N GLY A 655 24.19 2.34 -0.19
CA GLY A 655 24.20 1.25 -1.16
C GLY A 655 25.54 1.10 -1.87
N THR A 656 25.85 -0.13 -2.26
CA THR A 656 27.04 -0.43 -3.05
C THR A 656 26.64 -0.75 -4.49
N LEU A 657 27.30 -0.11 -5.45
CA LEU A 657 27.13 -0.38 -6.87
C LEU A 657 28.46 -0.79 -7.48
N TYR A 658 28.43 -1.86 -8.28
CA TYR A 658 29.54 -2.23 -9.16
C TYR A 658 29.16 -1.78 -10.57
N VAL A 659 29.98 -0.90 -11.13
CA VAL A 659 29.67 -0.18 -12.36
C VAL A 659 30.75 -0.50 -13.39
N HIS A 660 30.35 -0.99 -14.55
CA HIS A 660 31.24 -1.15 -15.70
C HIS A 660 30.78 -0.26 -16.86
N LEU A 661 31.67 0.59 -17.36
CA LEU A 661 31.44 1.41 -18.55
C LEU A 661 31.99 0.71 -19.80
N ASP A 662 31.08 0.24 -20.65
CA ASP A 662 31.41 -0.21 -22.01
C ASP A 662 31.43 1.00 -22.96
N THR A 663 32.62 1.58 -23.13
CA THR A 663 32.84 2.74 -23.98
C THR A 663 32.61 2.45 -25.47
N LYS A 664 32.72 1.19 -25.90
CA LYS A 664 32.53 0.82 -27.31
C LYS A 664 31.05 0.83 -27.70
N ASN A 665 30.22 0.28 -26.82
CA ASN A 665 28.78 0.16 -27.07
C ASN A 665 27.95 1.29 -26.42
N GLN A 666 28.60 2.21 -25.69
CA GLN A 666 27.93 3.28 -24.95
C GLN A 666 26.90 2.75 -23.95
N ARG A 667 27.29 1.70 -23.20
CA ARG A 667 26.46 1.04 -22.19
C ARG A 667 27.13 1.09 -20.82
N VAL A 668 26.29 1.11 -19.78
CA VAL A 668 26.71 0.95 -18.39
C VAL A 668 26.09 -0.32 -17.85
N LEU A 669 26.93 -1.23 -17.38
CA LEU A 669 26.51 -2.44 -16.69
C LEU A 669 26.52 -2.15 -15.19
N LEU A 670 25.37 -2.29 -14.55
CA LEU A 670 25.18 -2.04 -13.13
C LEU A 670 24.88 -3.35 -12.40
N ARG A 671 25.62 -3.58 -11.32
CA ARG A 671 25.38 -4.67 -10.37
C ARG A 671 25.33 -4.08 -8.96
N GLY A 672 24.72 -4.81 -8.04
CA GLY A 672 24.80 -4.55 -6.61
C GLY A 672 24.90 -5.85 -5.83
N PRO A 673 25.17 -5.81 -4.51
CA PRO A 673 24.96 -6.95 -3.64
C PRO A 673 23.57 -7.57 -3.84
N ASN A 674 23.43 -8.86 -3.53
CA ASN A 674 22.20 -9.61 -3.78
C ASN A 674 21.02 -8.98 -3.02
N PRO A 675 19.98 -8.49 -3.73
CA PRO A 675 18.85 -7.83 -3.10
C PRO A 675 18.19 -8.66 -2.01
N VAL A 676 17.61 -8.00 -1.01
CA VAL A 676 16.90 -8.66 0.10
C VAL A 676 15.41 -8.44 -0.03
N GLU A 677 14.64 -9.52 0.05
CA GLU A 677 13.17 -9.43 0.10
C GLU A 677 12.72 -9.14 1.54
N CYS A 678 12.02 -8.02 1.74
CA CYS A 678 11.64 -7.52 3.07
C CYS A 678 10.18 -7.83 3.41
N ALA A 679 9.30 -7.79 2.42
CA ALA A 679 7.88 -8.10 2.58
C ALA A 679 7.36 -8.87 1.38
N THR A 680 6.52 -9.87 1.64
CA THR A 680 5.83 -10.60 0.58
C THR A 680 4.38 -10.77 0.88
N LYS A 681 3.63 -10.93 -0.19
CA LYS A 681 2.23 -11.24 -0.11
C LYS A 681 1.97 -12.73 -0.27
N THR A 682 1.69 -13.40 0.84
CA THR A 682 1.39 -14.85 0.87
C THR A 682 -0.08 -15.18 0.62
N ARG A 683 -0.98 -14.17 0.63
CA ARG A 683 -2.43 -14.30 0.39
C ARG A 683 -2.98 -13.12 -0.40
N PRO A 684 -4.13 -13.23 -1.06
CA PRO A 684 -4.43 -12.33 -2.18
C PRO A 684 -5.10 -10.99 -1.74
N LEU A 685 -4.90 -9.91 -2.51
CA LEU A 685 -4.96 -8.46 -2.21
C LEU A 685 -6.44 -8.05 -2.26
N ILE A 686 -7.14 -7.96 -1.15
CA ILE A 686 -8.59 -7.70 -1.18
C ILE A 686 -8.83 -6.34 -1.85
N ALA A 687 -9.29 -6.35 -3.09
CA ALA A 687 -9.87 -5.18 -3.71
C ALA A 687 -11.28 -5.01 -3.13
N SER A 688 -11.54 -3.83 -2.56
CA SER A 688 -12.81 -3.35 -2.01
C SER A 688 -14.04 -4.24 -2.24
N GLN A 689 -14.66 -4.68 -1.14
CA GLN A 689 -15.96 -5.33 -1.14
C GLN A 689 -17.00 -4.44 -1.83
N VAL A 690 -17.38 -4.81 -3.05
CA VAL A 690 -18.65 -4.41 -3.65
C VAL A 690 -19.51 -5.66 -3.74
N ARG A 691 -20.47 -5.71 -2.80
CA ARG A 691 -21.79 -6.33 -2.83
C ARG A 691 -21.89 -7.68 -3.55
N ARG A 692 -21.92 -8.76 -2.76
CA ARG A 692 -22.74 -9.92 -3.11
C ARG A 692 -24.20 -9.49 -2.97
N GLN A 693 -24.89 -9.30 -4.09
CA GLN A 693 -26.35 -9.35 -4.06
C GLN A 693 -26.74 -10.80 -3.72
N SER A 694 -27.19 -10.99 -2.49
CA SER A 694 -27.87 -12.20 -2.07
C SER A 694 -29.23 -12.24 -2.76
N PHE A 695 -29.43 -13.17 -3.69
CA PHE A 695 -30.76 -13.50 -4.20
C PHE A 695 -31.57 -14.13 -3.06
N ALA A 696 -32.37 -13.31 -2.36
CA ALA A 696 -33.42 -13.78 -1.49
C ALA A 696 -34.66 -14.16 -2.32
N GLN A 697 -35.13 -15.39 -2.10
CA GLN A 697 -36.50 -15.88 -2.22
C GLN A 697 -37.39 -15.27 -3.33
N ILE A 698 -37.52 -16.00 -4.44
CA ILE A 698 -38.75 -15.96 -5.24
C ILE A 698 -39.81 -16.76 -4.47
N GLU A 699 -40.70 -16.06 -3.75
CA GLU A 699 -41.98 -16.63 -3.34
C GLU A 699 -42.84 -16.90 -4.57
N LEU A 700 -43.15 -18.18 -4.77
CA LEU A 700 -44.12 -18.65 -5.76
C LEU A 700 -45.53 -18.24 -5.32
N VAL A 701 -46.01 -17.09 -5.80
CA VAL A 701 -47.45 -16.78 -5.79
C VAL A 701 -48.15 -17.71 -6.79
N VAL A 702 -48.76 -18.76 -6.26
CA VAL A 702 -49.60 -19.70 -7.01
C VAL A 702 -50.91 -19.01 -7.40
N PHE A 703 -50.97 -18.47 -8.62
CA PHE A 703 -52.24 -18.10 -9.25
C PHE A 703 -52.98 -19.37 -9.70
N LYS A 704 -54.05 -19.74 -8.97
CA LYS A 704 -55.08 -20.65 -9.47
C LYS A 704 -55.84 -19.94 -10.60
N GLY A 705 -55.74 -20.47 -11.81
CA GLY A 705 -56.54 -19.99 -12.94
C GLY A 705 -58.02 -20.38 -12.83
N ASN A 706 -58.89 -19.55 -13.41
CA ASN A 706 -59.92 -20.03 -14.31
C ASN A 706 -60.40 -18.93 -15.28
N PRO A 707 -60.89 -19.30 -16.48
CA PRO A 707 -60.96 -18.45 -17.66
C PRO A 707 -62.33 -17.78 -17.81
N GLN A 708 -62.39 -16.64 -18.53
CA GLN A 708 -63.44 -16.40 -19.52
C GLN A 708 -63.23 -15.12 -20.35
N SER A 709 -63.27 -15.32 -21.67
CA SER A 709 -63.92 -14.51 -22.70
C SER A 709 -63.52 -13.05 -22.99
N LYS A 710 -63.08 -12.89 -24.25
CA LYS A 710 -63.53 -11.89 -25.24
C LYS A 710 -63.12 -10.41 -25.05
N GLY A 711 -62.20 -9.99 -25.92
CA GLY A 711 -62.58 -9.12 -27.03
C GLY A 711 -62.00 -7.70 -27.09
N LYS A 712 -61.45 -7.42 -28.29
CA LYS A 712 -61.45 -6.14 -29.03
C LYS A 712 -60.38 -5.06 -28.73
N TYR A 713 -59.47 -4.96 -29.71
CA TYR A 713 -59.16 -3.78 -30.55
C TYR A 713 -58.69 -2.43 -29.94
N CYS A 714 -57.58 -1.97 -30.56
CA CYS A 714 -57.29 -0.62 -31.08
C CYS A 714 -56.56 0.45 -30.23
N LYS A 715 -55.30 0.71 -30.68
CA LYS A 715 -54.74 1.96 -31.25
C LYS A 715 -54.58 3.26 -30.41
N LYS A 716 -53.48 3.94 -30.80
CA LYS A 716 -53.00 5.34 -30.57
C LYS A 716 -52.22 5.54 -29.27
N ALA A 717 -50.94 5.94 -29.26
CA ALA A 717 -50.24 7.08 -29.89
C ALA A 717 -50.78 8.44 -29.43
N GLU A 718 -50.08 9.13 -28.53
CA GLU A 718 -49.53 10.48 -28.73
C GLU A 718 -48.76 10.97 -27.50
N SER A 719 -47.85 11.89 -27.80
CA SER A 719 -46.85 12.64 -27.02
C SER A 719 -47.30 13.25 -25.69
N THR A 720 -46.39 13.27 -24.71
CA THR A 720 -45.68 14.49 -24.26
C THR A 720 -44.43 14.11 -23.48
#